data_AF-A0A3D4UXQ8-F1
#
_entry.id   AF-A0A3D4UXQ8-F1
#
_cell.length_a   1.000
_cell.length_b   1.000
_cell.length_c   1.000
_cell.angle_alpha   90.00
_cell.angle_beta   90.00
_cell.angle_gamma   90.00
#
_symmetry.space_group_name_H-M   'P 1'
#
loop_
_entity.id
_entity.type
_entity.pdbx_description
1 polymer ?
#
loop_
_entity_poly.entity_id
_entity_poly.type
_entity_poly.pdbx_seq_one_letter_code
_entity_poly.pdbx_strand_id
1 'polypeptide(L)'
;SKPFSETISLLSQHKQIHNFGYSFGRSDNNKDALLFKDKLLKSHYDNVEVLSTSLITSKADVKENVFELAKNNTSKLEAVQLAIIDKKVKNYSDSDGSIKIHSCHNKKREAEILKDVLLNALDEDPKLNPEDCLILVPRLEDYQITLTEVFSETINEPKLPIGRGFFDVSSISKNTLLELLNVLNFDFKVNTVLELLENPVIASKWYFDESDIKALRNWAIELRLHRGFDGTIFSWASALDRLFLGYVMEPDKFKVYEDKAVYSRFISKESAELIAKTSSFINLLKIESLNLKSVLTIENWIEKIIHLAEVFLQRKFDQEFGIQTLVNDLQELKKKLHPFNSKEGISFELFLTWFKENFSTSGFSGSGFGHGITINEFVPNRNIPYKFVAILGLSENVFPVSNTRPEFDLIHKFPEKGDRIEQHEQRYLFFDMINAAQETLHISYLGENSQSKISNSPSVFVQELLEICTRNNIILEIERHRLHGFEKEYFNINSKRLLSYSDRRKNIAENILELHKRDQEFFGSELVLENKENPLSVSVNDLISFFSHPLRFFCRNKLNINNFEDTQEPEDRELFTVESLNKYSLKEFLTESFFEDLDESKILDVSRASGLLPEGFAGQLDFDSNMKLIKKLKTVKQNFDLTSKKVVEVEIDLEPYILDGTVDNVLDDTRLDIRLGKLKGKNLLRLWINHLVLNFNSKFKSQLFYFDSNDELDHLILIPDIIDPKIGLRLLLDFYSKANAEPASYIFPPETSFAFAESLYKNNSVDQAKKEALKKWNTWSGFSEKDDYYNSLIFESEDFITTSDFQNSSKEIWFPILKVIEEAK
;
A
#
# COMPACT_ATOMS: atom_id res chain seq x y z
N SER A 1 -42.56 -26.40 -18.24
CA SER A 1 -42.02 -27.37 -17.24
C SER A 1 -41.99 -28.84 -17.67
N LYS A 2 -42.27 -29.24 -18.93
CA LYS A 2 -42.18 -30.65 -19.36
C LYS A 2 -40.83 -31.36 -19.06
N PRO A 3 -39.67 -30.71 -19.30
CA PRO A 3 -38.36 -31.29 -18.98
C PRO A 3 -38.14 -31.49 -17.47
N PHE A 4 -38.65 -30.57 -16.65
CA PHE A 4 -38.53 -30.64 -15.20
C PHE A 4 -39.40 -31.77 -14.61
N SER A 5 -40.63 -31.92 -15.09
CA SER A 5 -41.51 -33.05 -14.71
C SER A 5 -40.93 -34.40 -15.13
N GLU A 6 -40.31 -34.48 -16.31
CA GLU A 6 -39.62 -35.70 -16.78
C GLU A 6 -38.38 -36.00 -15.93
N THR A 7 -37.61 -34.97 -15.55
CA THR A 7 -36.43 -35.11 -14.68
C THR A 7 -36.81 -35.59 -13.27
N ILE A 8 -37.84 -35.01 -12.65
CA ILE A 8 -38.34 -35.46 -11.35
C ILE A 8 -38.90 -36.89 -11.44
N SER A 9 -39.64 -37.23 -12.50
CA SER A 9 -40.13 -38.59 -12.73
C SER A 9 -38.96 -39.59 -12.79
N LEU A 10 -37.93 -39.29 -13.60
CA LEU A 10 -36.72 -40.11 -13.73
C LEU A 10 -35.96 -40.25 -12.40
N LEU A 11 -35.80 -39.16 -11.65
CA LEU A 11 -35.12 -39.18 -10.36
C LEU A 11 -35.90 -39.99 -9.31
N SER A 12 -37.24 -39.94 -9.34
CA SER A 12 -38.10 -40.63 -8.37
C SER A 12 -38.06 -42.16 -8.53
N GLN A 13 -37.74 -42.63 -9.73
CA GLN A 13 -37.57 -44.06 -10.02
C GLN A 13 -36.26 -44.64 -9.46
N HIS A 14 -35.27 -43.79 -9.16
CA HIS A 14 -33.94 -44.23 -8.75
C HIS A 14 -33.54 -43.82 -7.31
N LYS A 15 -34.20 -42.81 -6.71
CA LYS A 15 -33.94 -42.32 -5.35
C LYS A 15 -35.22 -41.80 -4.68
N GLN A 16 -35.27 -41.81 -3.34
CA GLN A 16 -36.28 -41.04 -2.61
C GLN A 16 -36.01 -39.55 -2.79
N ILE A 17 -36.91 -38.85 -3.48
CA ILE A 17 -36.83 -37.39 -3.64
C ILE A 17 -37.50 -36.75 -2.43
N HIS A 18 -36.77 -35.88 -1.75
CA HIS A 18 -37.27 -35.06 -0.66
C HIS A 18 -37.38 -33.61 -1.12
N ASN A 19 -38.56 -33.01 -0.90
CA ASN A 19 -38.77 -31.58 -1.09
C ASN A 19 -38.79 -30.91 0.28
N PHE A 20 -37.92 -29.92 0.49
CA PHE A 20 -37.86 -29.18 1.75
C PHE A 20 -38.48 -27.80 1.54
N GLY A 21 -39.41 -27.40 2.41
CA GLY A 21 -40.06 -26.10 2.31
C GLY A 21 -40.95 -25.77 3.49
N TYR A 22 -41.51 -24.56 3.49
CA TYR A 22 -42.49 -24.13 4.48
C TYR A 22 -43.91 -24.40 3.99
N SER A 23 -44.81 -24.83 4.89
CA SER A 23 -46.23 -24.96 4.58
C SER A 23 -46.98 -23.69 4.98
N PHE A 24 -47.70 -23.10 4.02
CA PHE A 24 -48.55 -21.94 4.25
C PHE A 24 -49.94 -22.21 3.67
N GLY A 25 -50.99 -21.98 4.46
CA GLY A 25 -52.34 -21.90 3.90
C GLY A 25 -52.47 -20.64 3.04
N ARG A 26 -52.95 -20.77 1.79
CA ARG A 26 -53.51 -19.62 1.06
C ARG A 26 -54.73 -19.15 1.86
N SER A 27 -54.78 -17.87 2.21
CA SER A 27 -56.02 -17.30 2.73
C SER A 27 -57.01 -17.18 1.58
N ASP A 28 -58.01 -18.07 1.55
CA ASP A 28 -59.20 -17.81 0.77
C ASP A 28 -59.90 -16.58 1.38
N ASN A 29 -60.09 -15.55 0.55
CA ASN A 29 -60.81 -14.29 0.81
C ASN A 29 -59.97 -13.08 1.27
N ASN A 30 -59.45 -12.30 0.31
CA ASN A 30 -59.92 -10.93 0.03
C ASN A 30 -59.10 -10.33 -1.12
N LYS A 31 -59.80 -9.70 -2.08
CA LYS A 31 -59.23 -9.26 -3.37
C LYS A 31 -58.52 -7.91 -3.36
N ASP A 32 -58.47 -7.17 -2.25
CA ASP A 32 -58.13 -5.74 -2.31
C ASP A 32 -56.95 -5.29 -1.42
N ALA A 33 -56.14 -6.19 -0.88
CA ALA A 33 -54.81 -5.85 -0.36
C ALA A 33 -53.85 -7.02 -0.59
N LEU A 34 -52.86 -6.85 -1.47
CA LEU A 34 -51.68 -7.72 -1.50
C LEU A 34 -51.00 -7.59 -0.14
N LEU A 35 -51.27 -8.54 0.76
CA LEU A 35 -50.63 -8.60 2.06
C LEU A 35 -49.11 -8.70 1.85
N PHE A 36 -48.33 -8.13 2.75
CA PHE A 36 -46.86 -8.17 2.67
C PHE A 36 -46.35 -9.62 2.50
N LYS A 37 -46.98 -10.55 3.22
CA LYS A 37 -46.81 -11.99 3.10
C LYS A 37 -46.88 -12.48 1.64
N ASP A 38 -47.87 -12.02 0.88
CA ASP A 38 -48.06 -12.44 -0.52
C ASP A 38 -46.92 -11.95 -1.43
N LYS A 39 -46.35 -10.78 -1.15
CA LYS A 39 -45.18 -10.25 -1.88
C LYS A 39 -43.88 -10.98 -1.51
N LEU A 40 -43.73 -11.31 -0.23
CA LEU A 40 -42.54 -11.95 0.32
C LEU A 40 -42.45 -13.43 -0.07
N LEU A 41 -43.58 -14.15 0.00
CA LEU A 41 -43.69 -15.57 -0.31
C LEU A 41 -44.09 -15.84 -1.77
N LYS A 42 -44.18 -14.81 -2.63
CA LYS A 42 -44.61 -14.97 -4.03
C LYS A 42 -43.80 -16.03 -4.77
N SER A 43 -42.47 -15.94 -4.69
CA SER A 43 -41.57 -16.90 -5.32
C SER A 43 -41.83 -18.32 -4.81
N HIS A 44 -42.02 -18.49 -3.50
CA HIS A 44 -42.39 -19.78 -2.90
C HIS A 44 -43.73 -20.30 -3.42
N TYR A 45 -44.78 -19.47 -3.44
CA TYR A 45 -46.10 -19.89 -3.92
C TYR A 45 -46.10 -20.28 -5.39
N ASP A 46 -45.42 -19.51 -6.24
CA ASP A 46 -45.30 -19.81 -7.66
C ASP A 46 -44.52 -21.12 -7.87
N ASN A 47 -43.44 -21.33 -7.11
CA ASN A 47 -42.66 -22.57 -7.14
C ASN A 47 -43.48 -23.79 -6.69
N VAL A 48 -44.23 -23.68 -5.58
CA VAL A 48 -45.10 -24.75 -5.07
C VAL A 48 -46.20 -25.08 -6.09
N GLU A 49 -46.78 -24.10 -6.75
CA GLU A 49 -47.82 -24.31 -7.76
C GLU A 49 -47.26 -25.01 -9.01
N VAL A 50 -46.06 -24.63 -9.46
CA VAL A 50 -45.37 -25.28 -10.59
C VAL A 50 -44.95 -26.71 -10.21
N LEU A 51 -44.44 -26.92 -9.00
CA LEU A 51 -44.06 -28.22 -8.47
C LEU A 51 -45.27 -29.14 -8.35
N SER A 52 -46.37 -28.70 -7.74
CA SER A 52 -47.57 -29.51 -7.57
C SER A 52 -48.16 -29.92 -8.92
N THR A 53 -48.23 -28.99 -9.87
CA THR A 53 -48.67 -29.28 -11.26
C THR A 53 -47.74 -30.29 -11.95
N SER A 54 -46.43 -30.17 -11.73
CA SER A 54 -45.41 -31.07 -12.30
C SER A 54 -45.44 -32.46 -11.66
N LEU A 55 -45.73 -32.57 -10.37
CA LEU A 55 -45.86 -33.83 -9.63
C LEU A 55 -47.13 -34.58 -10.06
N ILE A 56 -48.26 -33.87 -10.18
CA ILE A 56 -49.53 -34.44 -10.67
C ILE A 56 -49.36 -35.03 -12.08
N THR A 57 -48.64 -34.32 -12.95
CA THR A 57 -48.41 -34.78 -14.34
C THR A 57 -47.40 -35.93 -14.43
N SER A 58 -46.40 -35.99 -13.55
CA SER A 58 -45.32 -36.99 -13.59
C SER A 58 -45.57 -38.26 -12.76
N LYS A 59 -46.58 -38.27 -11.88
CA LYS A 59 -46.85 -39.34 -10.89
C LYS A 59 -45.64 -39.70 -10.01
N ALA A 60 -44.72 -38.75 -9.80
CA ALA A 60 -43.53 -38.96 -8.99
C ALA A 60 -43.87 -39.02 -7.49
N ASP A 61 -43.30 -39.98 -6.77
CA ASP A 61 -43.43 -40.09 -5.31
C ASP A 61 -42.38 -39.20 -4.63
N VAL A 62 -42.80 -38.04 -4.13
CA VAL A 62 -41.94 -37.04 -3.50
C VAL A 62 -42.39 -36.83 -2.07
N LYS A 63 -41.46 -37.00 -1.11
CA LYS A 63 -41.72 -36.73 0.30
C LYS A 63 -41.53 -35.25 0.59
N GLU A 64 -42.60 -34.58 1.03
CA GLU A 64 -42.51 -33.22 1.55
C GLU A 64 -42.02 -33.23 3.00
N ASN A 65 -40.88 -32.61 3.23
CA ASN A 65 -40.35 -32.30 4.54
C ASN A 65 -40.67 -30.83 4.84
N VAL A 66 -41.64 -30.62 5.73
CA VAL A 66 -42.10 -29.28 6.08
C VAL A 66 -41.36 -28.80 7.32
N PHE A 67 -40.75 -27.62 7.23
CA PHE A 67 -40.26 -26.93 8.42
C PHE A 67 -41.43 -26.30 9.18
N GLU A 68 -41.62 -26.70 10.43
CA GLU A 68 -42.58 -26.05 11.31
C GLU A 68 -42.01 -24.72 11.81
N LEU A 69 -42.70 -23.63 11.49
CA LEU A 69 -42.40 -22.30 12.04
C LEU A 69 -42.70 -22.26 13.54
N ALA A 70 -42.04 -21.34 14.26
CA ALA A 70 -42.12 -21.15 15.72
C ALA A 70 -43.52 -21.39 16.30
N LYS A 71 -43.60 -22.20 17.36
CA LYS A 71 -44.88 -22.75 17.87
C LYS A 71 -45.48 -21.99 19.05
N ASN A 72 -44.66 -21.30 19.85
CA ASN A 72 -45.07 -20.94 21.22
C ASN A 72 -45.16 -19.43 21.49
N ASN A 73 -44.67 -18.57 20.59
CA ASN A 73 -44.80 -17.10 20.69
C ASN A 73 -44.14 -16.50 21.95
N THR A 74 -43.08 -17.14 22.42
CA THR A 74 -42.42 -16.84 23.69
C THR A 74 -41.37 -15.74 23.59
N SER A 75 -40.77 -15.54 22.41
CA SER A 75 -39.76 -14.49 22.16
C SER A 75 -40.22 -13.43 21.17
N LYS A 76 -39.55 -12.28 21.17
CA LYS A 76 -39.78 -11.19 20.20
C LYS A 76 -39.43 -11.65 18.78
N LEU A 77 -38.43 -12.53 18.63
CA LEU A 77 -38.08 -13.14 17.34
C LEU A 77 -39.23 -14.03 16.81
N GLU A 78 -39.77 -14.91 17.65
CA GLU A 78 -40.91 -15.75 17.27
C GLU A 78 -42.13 -14.89 16.91
N ALA A 79 -42.38 -13.81 17.67
CA ALA A 79 -43.44 -12.85 17.37
C ALA A 79 -43.27 -12.19 15.99
N VAL A 80 -42.04 -11.78 15.64
CA VAL A 80 -41.71 -11.23 14.32
C VAL A 80 -41.91 -12.28 13.22
N GLN A 81 -41.41 -13.51 13.41
CA GLN A 81 -41.58 -14.61 12.46
C GLN A 81 -43.06 -14.93 12.20
N LEU A 82 -43.92 -14.90 13.23
CA LEU A 82 -45.37 -15.06 13.07
C LEU A 82 -46.05 -13.85 12.41
N ALA A 83 -45.60 -12.64 12.71
CA ALA A 83 -46.14 -11.42 12.11
C ALA A 83 -45.89 -11.36 10.60
N ILE A 84 -44.73 -11.82 10.12
CA ILE A 84 -44.39 -11.87 8.69
C ILE A 84 -45.36 -12.74 7.88
N ILE A 85 -45.94 -13.77 8.50
CA ILE A 85 -46.88 -14.72 7.86
C ILE A 85 -48.35 -14.45 8.20
N ASP A 86 -48.65 -13.27 8.74
CA ASP A 86 -49.98 -12.81 9.17
C ASP A 86 -50.66 -13.72 10.21
N LYS A 87 -49.89 -14.35 11.10
CA LYS A 87 -50.43 -15.10 12.25
C LYS A 87 -50.54 -14.21 13.49
N LYS A 88 -51.50 -14.51 14.36
CA LYS A 88 -51.73 -13.75 15.60
C LYS A 88 -50.54 -13.87 16.55
N VAL A 89 -49.95 -12.73 16.89
CA VAL A 89 -48.94 -12.56 17.95
C VAL A 89 -49.62 -12.55 19.32
N LYS A 90 -49.09 -13.29 20.29
CA LYS A 90 -49.59 -13.34 21.68
C LYS A 90 -48.41 -13.48 22.65
N ASN A 91 -48.32 -12.60 23.64
CA ASN A 91 -47.44 -12.71 24.82
C ASN A 91 -45.92 -12.85 24.54
N TYR A 92 -45.23 -11.75 24.26
CA TYR A 92 -43.76 -11.66 24.32
C TYR A 92 -43.32 -10.57 25.33
N SER A 93 -42.06 -10.61 25.78
CA SER A 93 -41.50 -9.57 26.67
C SER A 93 -40.88 -8.43 25.86
N ASP A 94 -41.18 -7.17 26.19
CA ASP A 94 -40.54 -6.01 25.55
C ASP A 94 -39.04 -5.92 25.80
N SER A 95 -38.57 -6.50 26.92
CA SER A 95 -37.15 -6.55 27.30
C SER A 95 -36.37 -7.69 26.65
N ASP A 96 -36.99 -8.44 25.73
CA ASP A 96 -36.37 -9.56 25.03
C ASP A 96 -35.38 -9.07 23.96
N GLY A 97 -34.15 -9.58 24.03
CA GLY A 97 -33.03 -9.29 23.14
C GLY A 97 -32.89 -10.24 21.95
N SER A 98 -33.85 -11.15 21.73
CA SER A 98 -33.84 -12.16 20.67
C SER A 98 -33.73 -11.59 19.24
N ILE A 99 -34.06 -10.31 19.03
CA ILE A 99 -33.88 -9.63 17.75
C ILE A 99 -33.41 -8.19 17.97
N LYS A 100 -32.32 -7.80 17.29
CA LYS A 100 -31.77 -6.43 17.34
C LYS A 100 -31.34 -5.94 15.97
N ILE A 101 -31.50 -4.63 15.74
CA ILE A 101 -31.10 -3.96 14.51
C ILE A 101 -30.04 -2.90 14.86
N HIS A 102 -28.88 -2.97 14.24
CA HIS A 102 -27.71 -2.15 14.53
C HIS A 102 -27.38 -1.23 13.35
N SER A 103 -27.17 0.05 13.64
CA SER A 103 -26.75 1.07 12.68
C SER A 103 -25.28 1.44 12.92
N CYS A 104 -24.43 1.15 11.94
CA CYS A 104 -22.97 1.21 12.04
C CYS A 104 -22.38 2.24 11.05
N HIS A 105 -21.12 2.63 11.24
CA HIS A 105 -20.46 3.65 10.39
C HIS A 105 -19.62 3.06 9.25
N ASN A 106 -19.09 1.86 9.43
CA ASN A 106 -18.29 1.14 8.45
C ASN A 106 -18.27 -0.37 8.78
N LYS A 107 -17.82 -1.20 7.83
CA LYS A 107 -17.78 -2.66 7.95
C LYS A 107 -16.95 -3.13 9.16
N LYS A 108 -15.86 -2.44 9.48
CA LYS A 108 -15.02 -2.75 10.65
C LYS A 108 -15.79 -2.56 11.96
N ARG A 109 -16.45 -1.41 12.11
CA ARG A 109 -17.28 -1.13 13.28
C ARG A 109 -18.43 -2.11 13.41
N GLU A 110 -19.07 -2.46 12.30
CA GLU A 110 -20.13 -3.47 12.24
C GLU A 110 -19.63 -4.85 12.72
N ALA A 111 -18.46 -5.30 12.27
CA ALA A 111 -17.83 -6.53 12.72
C ALA A 111 -17.43 -6.48 14.21
N GLU A 112 -16.90 -5.36 14.71
CA GLU A 112 -16.57 -5.17 16.13
C GLU A 112 -17.81 -5.30 17.02
N ILE A 113 -18.93 -4.70 16.61
CA ILE A 113 -20.21 -4.80 17.32
C ILE A 113 -20.71 -6.23 17.30
N LEU A 114 -20.63 -6.91 16.15
CA LEU A 114 -21.00 -8.32 16.05
C LEU A 114 -20.17 -9.20 16.99
N LYS A 115 -18.84 -8.97 17.07
CA LYS A 115 -17.97 -9.69 18.02
C LYS A 115 -18.44 -9.51 19.45
N ASP A 116 -18.70 -8.27 19.86
CA ASP A 116 -19.17 -7.95 21.22
C ASP A 116 -20.54 -8.62 21.51
N VAL A 117 -21.47 -8.62 20.54
CA VAL A 117 -22.79 -9.29 20.65
C VAL A 117 -22.68 -10.81 20.72
N LEU A 118 -21.82 -11.42 19.90
CA LEU A 118 -21.57 -12.87 19.92
C LEU A 118 -20.94 -13.32 21.24
N LEU A 119 -19.96 -12.56 21.74
CA LEU A 119 -19.34 -12.85 23.03
C LEU A 119 -20.36 -12.76 24.17
N ASN A 120 -21.23 -11.75 24.15
CA ASN A 120 -22.32 -11.66 25.13
C ASN A 120 -23.27 -12.87 25.06
N ALA A 121 -23.65 -13.31 23.85
CA ALA A 121 -24.52 -14.46 23.67
C ALA A 121 -23.87 -15.78 24.17
N LEU A 122 -22.57 -15.96 23.91
CA LEU A 122 -21.80 -17.12 24.39
C LEU A 122 -21.56 -17.10 25.91
N ASP A 123 -21.46 -15.92 26.51
CA ASP A 123 -21.31 -15.73 27.97
C ASP A 123 -22.65 -15.95 28.70
N GLU A 124 -23.77 -15.55 28.10
CA GLU A 124 -25.11 -15.73 28.67
C GLU A 124 -25.63 -17.18 28.59
N ASP A 125 -25.37 -17.92 27.51
CA ASP A 125 -25.78 -19.33 27.35
C ASP A 125 -24.59 -20.29 27.16
N PRO A 126 -24.18 -21.03 28.21
CA PRO A 126 -23.13 -22.05 28.13
C PRO A 126 -23.41 -23.22 27.17
N LYS A 127 -24.64 -23.37 26.65
CA LYS A 127 -25.01 -24.42 25.68
C LYS A 127 -24.89 -23.95 24.22
N LEU A 128 -24.66 -22.65 23.99
CA LEU A 128 -24.46 -22.11 22.66
C LEU A 128 -23.01 -22.39 22.23
N ASN A 129 -22.84 -23.21 21.19
CA ASN A 129 -21.51 -23.45 20.62
C ASN A 129 -21.27 -22.49 19.44
N PRO A 130 -20.02 -22.14 19.12
CA PRO A 130 -19.70 -21.37 17.92
C PRO A 130 -20.24 -21.99 16.62
N GLU A 131 -20.35 -23.33 16.56
CA GLU A 131 -20.93 -24.05 15.41
C GLU A 131 -22.44 -23.83 15.24
N ASP A 132 -23.13 -23.40 16.31
CA ASP A 132 -24.55 -23.03 16.29
C ASP A 132 -24.79 -21.60 15.77
N CYS A 133 -23.72 -20.89 15.37
CA CYS A 133 -23.76 -19.50 14.90
C CYS A 133 -23.53 -19.39 13.39
N LEU A 134 -24.37 -18.60 12.73
CA LEU A 134 -24.28 -18.28 11.30
C LEU A 134 -24.14 -16.76 11.10
N ILE A 135 -23.19 -16.35 10.27
CA ILE A 135 -23.03 -14.98 9.80
C ILE A 135 -23.29 -14.95 8.29
N LEU A 136 -24.21 -14.09 7.88
CA LEU A 136 -24.60 -13.87 6.50
C LEU A 136 -24.15 -12.47 6.08
N VAL A 137 -23.42 -12.40 4.97
CA VAL A 137 -22.90 -11.17 4.39
C VAL A 137 -23.36 -11.03 2.93
N PRO A 138 -23.46 -9.80 2.38
CA PRO A 138 -23.87 -9.61 0.99
C PRO A 138 -22.84 -10.17 -0.01
N ARG A 139 -21.55 -9.98 0.30
CA ARG A 139 -20.40 -10.50 -0.44
C ARG A 139 -19.32 -10.89 0.57
N LEU A 140 -18.71 -12.06 0.39
CA LEU A 140 -17.73 -12.62 1.31
C LEU A 140 -16.41 -11.87 1.23
N GLU A 141 -15.94 -11.62 0.01
CA GLU A 141 -14.68 -10.89 -0.28
C GLU A 141 -14.62 -9.54 0.47
N ASP A 142 -15.76 -8.85 0.50
CA ASP A 142 -15.96 -7.56 1.15
C ASP A 142 -15.78 -7.55 2.68
N TYR A 143 -15.99 -8.70 3.33
CA TYR A 143 -15.97 -8.87 4.79
C TYR A 143 -14.86 -9.81 5.27
N GLN A 144 -14.21 -10.56 4.37
CA GLN A 144 -13.29 -11.63 4.72
C GLN A 144 -12.13 -11.13 5.60
N ILE A 145 -11.44 -10.08 5.15
CA ILE A 145 -10.31 -9.47 5.87
C ILE A 145 -10.80 -8.88 7.20
N THR A 146 -11.89 -8.11 7.16
CA THR A 146 -12.44 -7.42 8.33
C THR A 146 -12.85 -8.38 9.44
N LEU A 147 -13.60 -9.44 9.10
CA LEU A 147 -14.03 -10.44 10.08
C LEU A 147 -12.84 -11.25 10.60
N THR A 148 -11.86 -11.59 9.75
CA THR A 148 -10.63 -12.27 10.18
C THR A 148 -9.86 -11.43 11.20
N GLU A 149 -9.66 -10.14 10.91
CA GLU A 149 -8.94 -9.21 11.79
C GLU A 149 -9.67 -9.08 13.13
N VAL A 150 -10.97 -8.79 13.11
CA VAL A 150 -11.73 -8.51 14.33
C VAL A 150 -11.89 -9.77 15.20
N PHE A 151 -12.12 -10.95 14.60
CA PHE A 151 -12.35 -12.20 15.35
C PHE A 151 -11.06 -12.89 15.79
N SER A 152 -9.89 -12.41 15.33
CA SER A 152 -8.60 -12.90 15.79
C SER A 152 -8.37 -12.64 17.29
N GLU A 153 -7.44 -13.40 17.87
CA GLU A 153 -7.02 -13.20 19.26
C GLU A 153 -6.25 -11.89 19.35
N THR A 154 -6.64 -11.03 20.29
CA THR A 154 -5.85 -9.85 20.65
C THR A 154 -5.53 -9.91 22.15
N ILE A 155 -4.61 -9.07 22.60
CA ILE A 155 -4.14 -9.08 23.99
C ILE A 155 -5.34 -8.93 24.94
N ASN A 156 -5.57 -9.95 25.77
CA ASN A 156 -6.69 -10.06 26.72
C ASN A 156 -8.10 -10.11 26.09
N GLU A 157 -8.24 -10.44 24.80
CA GLU A 157 -9.55 -10.64 24.15
C GLU A 157 -9.73 -12.07 23.63
N PRO A 158 -10.90 -12.69 23.86
CA PRO A 158 -11.18 -14.02 23.35
C PRO A 158 -11.25 -14.03 21.82
N LYS A 159 -10.62 -15.06 21.22
CA LYS A 159 -10.73 -15.38 19.79
C LYS A 159 -12.08 -16.04 19.50
N LEU A 160 -12.74 -15.62 18.43
CA LEU A 160 -13.91 -16.33 17.90
C LEU A 160 -13.45 -17.28 16.77
N PRO A 161 -13.67 -18.59 16.88
CA PRO A 161 -13.25 -19.53 15.86
C PRO A 161 -14.12 -19.38 14.60
N ILE A 162 -13.49 -19.21 13.44
CA ILE A 162 -14.18 -19.17 12.14
C ILE A 162 -14.14 -20.57 11.52
N GLY A 163 -15.27 -21.02 10.98
CA GLY A 163 -15.45 -22.36 10.41
C GLY A 163 -14.59 -22.65 9.18
N ARG A 164 -14.38 -23.95 8.92
CA ARG A 164 -13.61 -24.42 7.75
C ARG A 164 -14.34 -24.05 6.46
N GLY A 165 -13.65 -23.40 5.54
CA GLY A 165 -14.25 -22.88 4.31
C GLY A 165 -14.50 -21.37 4.32
N PHE A 166 -14.05 -20.64 5.32
CA PHE A 166 -13.99 -19.19 5.16
C PHE A 166 -12.82 -18.72 4.27
N PHE A 167 -11.79 -19.55 4.12
CA PHE A 167 -10.59 -19.24 3.34
C PHE A 167 -10.50 -20.14 2.10
N ASP A 168 -10.41 -19.55 0.91
CA ASP A 168 -10.02 -20.27 -0.30
C ASP A 168 -8.48 -20.30 -0.39
N VAL A 169 -7.88 -21.44 -0.02
CA VAL A 169 -6.42 -21.63 -0.10
C VAL A 169 -5.91 -21.52 -1.55
N SER A 170 -6.76 -21.79 -2.54
CA SER A 170 -6.40 -21.66 -3.96
C SER A 170 -6.40 -20.21 -4.45
N SER A 171 -7.03 -19.27 -3.73
CA SER A 171 -7.14 -17.86 -4.14
C SER A 171 -5.78 -17.22 -4.40
N ILE A 172 -4.78 -17.50 -3.56
CA ILE A 172 -3.41 -17.00 -3.71
C ILE A 172 -2.86 -17.47 -5.07
N SER A 173 -2.89 -18.78 -5.34
CA SER A 173 -2.40 -19.33 -6.61
C SER A 173 -3.17 -18.84 -7.84
N LYS A 174 -4.48 -18.64 -7.72
CA LYS A 174 -5.33 -18.07 -8.77
C LYS A 174 -4.93 -16.63 -9.08
N ASN A 175 -4.73 -15.81 -8.05
CA ASN A 175 -4.30 -14.41 -8.18
C ASN A 175 -2.89 -14.32 -8.75
N THR A 176 -1.93 -15.13 -8.26
CA THR A 176 -0.57 -15.19 -8.83
C THR A 176 -0.59 -15.55 -10.32
N LEU A 177 -1.44 -16.51 -10.73
CA LEU A 177 -1.57 -16.87 -12.14
C LEU A 177 -2.09 -15.68 -12.97
N LEU A 178 -3.08 -14.93 -12.46
CA LEU A 178 -3.59 -13.74 -13.14
C LEU A 178 -2.54 -12.62 -13.21
N GLU A 179 -1.75 -12.41 -12.15
CA GLU A 179 -0.61 -11.48 -12.12
C GLU A 179 0.45 -11.85 -13.18
N LEU A 180 0.83 -13.13 -13.24
CA LEU A 180 1.75 -13.64 -14.26
C LEU A 180 1.21 -13.37 -15.68
N LEU A 181 -0.06 -13.68 -15.94
CA LEU A 181 -0.67 -13.45 -17.25
C LEU A 181 -0.75 -11.96 -17.61
N ASN A 182 -0.92 -11.08 -16.63
CA ASN A 182 -0.81 -9.65 -16.84
C ASN A 182 0.61 -9.25 -17.24
N VAL A 183 1.63 -9.69 -16.51
CA VAL A 183 3.04 -9.40 -16.84
C VAL A 183 3.38 -9.88 -18.26
N LEU A 184 2.92 -11.06 -18.65
CA LEU A 184 3.18 -11.61 -19.98
C LEU A 184 2.44 -10.85 -21.11
N ASN A 185 1.32 -10.18 -20.79
CA ASN A 185 0.54 -9.35 -21.71
C ASN A 185 1.09 -7.91 -21.85
N PHE A 186 1.68 -7.38 -20.78
CA PHE A 186 2.18 -6.01 -20.72
C PHE A 186 3.69 -5.90 -21.04
N ASP A 187 4.15 -4.68 -21.23
CA ASP A 187 5.53 -4.35 -21.67
C ASP A 187 6.57 -4.47 -20.53
N PHE A 188 6.54 -5.54 -19.73
CA PHE A 188 7.55 -5.87 -18.71
C PHE A 188 8.00 -4.69 -17.81
N LYS A 189 7.03 -3.92 -17.32
CA LYS A 189 7.29 -2.82 -16.38
C LYS A 189 8.05 -3.31 -15.14
N VAL A 190 9.00 -2.51 -14.68
CA VAL A 190 9.91 -2.89 -13.59
C VAL A 190 9.16 -3.23 -12.31
N ASN A 191 8.20 -2.40 -11.88
CA ASN A 191 7.47 -2.65 -10.64
C ASN A 191 6.58 -3.89 -10.75
N THR A 192 5.88 -4.07 -11.86
CA THR A 192 5.01 -5.24 -12.05
C THR A 192 5.80 -6.55 -12.04
N VAL A 193 7.01 -6.55 -12.57
CA VAL A 193 7.89 -7.73 -12.52
C VAL A 193 8.46 -7.94 -11.12
N LEU A 194 8.87 -6.87 -10.42
CA LEU A 194 9.36 -6.96 -9.03
C LEU A 194 8.26 -7.43 -8.06
N GLU A 195 7.03 -6.93 -8.20
CA GLU A 195 5.84 -7.40 -7.47
C GLU A 195 5.58 -8.89 -7.73
N LEU A 196 5.71 -9.34 -8.98
CA LEU A 196 5.58 -10.75 -9.32
C LEU A 196 6.68 -11.60 -8.66
N LEU A 197 7.91 -11.09 -8.56
CA LEU A 197 9.01 -11.77 -7.87
C LEU A 197 8.84 -11.80 -6.35
N GLU A 198 8.17 -10.80 -5.78
CA GLU A 198 7.82 -10.70 -4.36
C GLU A 198 6.65 -11.61 -3.98
N ASN A 199 5.79 -11.98 -4.94
CA ASN A 199 4.69 -12.91 -4.72
C ASN A 199 5.21 -14.24 -4.12
N PRO A 200 4.66 -14.72 -2.99
CA PRO A 200 5.21 -15.83 -2.23
C PRO A 200 5.30 -17.14 -3.03
N VAL A 201 4.39 -17.35 -3.99
CA VAL A 201 4.37 -18.54 -4.85
C VAL A 201 5.55 -18.51 -5.83
N ILE A 202 5.81 -17.35 -6.46
CA ILE A 202 6.93 -17.15 -7.40
C ILE A 202 8.25 -17.15 -6.64
N ALA A 203 8.33 -16.41 -5.53
CA ALA A 203 9.50 -16.34 -4.66
C ALA A 203 9.96 -17.75 -4.20
N SER A 204 9.01 -18.58 -3.73
CA SER A 204 9.29 -19.98 -3.33
C SER A 204 9.78 -20.83 -4.50
N LYS A 205 9.19 -20.68 -5.70
CA LYS A 205 9.56 -21.45 -6.89
C LYS A 205 10.94 -21.07 -7.44
N TRP A 206 11.26 -19.78 -7.44
CA TRP A 206 12.44 -19.21 -8.09
C TRP A 206 13.56 -18.83 -7.13
N TYR A 207 13.37 -19.09 -5.83
CA TYR A 207 14.35 -18.86 -4.77
C TYR A 207 14.74 -17.37 -4.66
N PHE A 208 13.73 -16.50 -4.64
CA PHE A 208 13.91 -15.09 -4.27
C PHE A 208 13.55 -14.90 -2.80
N ASP A 209 14.42 -14.21 -2.07
CA ASP A 209 14.15 -13.73 -0.73
C ASP A 209 13.98 -12.19 -0.69
N GLU A 210 13.60 -11.65 0.46
CA GLU A 210 13.38 -10.22 0.63
C GLU A 210 14.65 -9.38 0.36
N SER A 211 15.84 -9.94 0.65
CA SER A 211 17.12 -9.26 0.41
C SER A 211 17.44 -9.17 -1.08
N ASP A 212 17.09 -10.21 -1.84
CA ASP A 212 17.19 -10.22 -3.30
C ASP A 212 16.31 -9.14 -3.92
N ILE A 213 15.04 -9.06 -3.52
CA ILE A 213 14.10 -8.06 -4.05
C ILE A 213 14.60 -6.65 -3.75
N LYS A 214 15.11 -6.41 -2.54
CA LYS A 214 15.71 -5.13 -2.17
C LYS A 214 16.94 -4.79 -3.02
N ALA A 215 17.81 -5.76 -3.30
CA ALA A 215 18.95 -5.57 -4.18
C ALA A 215 18.51 -5.26 -5.63
N LEU A 216 17.50 -5.97 -6.14
CA LEU A 216 16.93 -5.74 -7.47
C LEU A 216 16.27 -4.36 -7.59
N ARG A 217 15.53 -3.89 -6.57
CA ARG A 217 14.98 -2.52 -6.52
C ARG A 217 16.09 -1.48 -6.61
N ASN A 218 17.15 -1.63 -5.81
CA ASN A 218 18.30 -0.73 -5.85
C ASN A 218 19.01 -0.73 -7.21
N TRP A 219 19.24 -1.91 -7.79
CA TRP A 219 19.83 -2.01 -9.14
C TRP A 219 18.94 -1.42 -10.21
N ALA A 220 17.62 -1.59 -10.11
CA ALA A 220 16.68 -0.99 -11.05
C ALA A 220 16.80 0.54 -11.05
N ILE A 221 16.92 1.16 -9.88
CA ILE A 221 17.10 2.61 -9.74
C ILE A 221 18.46 3.05 -10.30
N GLU A 222 19.54 2.37 -9.90
CA GLU A 222 20.90 2.71 -10.31
C GLU A 222 21.14 2.54 -11.81
N LEU A 223 20.53 1.52 -12.41
CA LEU A 223 20.63 1.22 -13.84
C LEU A 223 19.56 1.93 -14.67
N ARG A 224 18.57 2.57 -14.03
CA ARG A 224 17.42 3.23 -14.66
C ARG A 224 16.58 2.26 -15.49
N LEU A 225 16.33 1.08 -14.92
CA LEU A 225 15.42 0.10 -15.48
C LEU A 225 13.98 0.56 -15.28
N HIS A 226 13.22 0.64 -16.37
CA HIS A 226 11.84 1.13 -16.36
C HIS A 226 10.83 0.11 -16.91
N ARG A 227 11.06 -0.37 -18.14
CA ARG A 227 10.13 -1.26 -18.83
C ARG A 227 10.78 -1.96 -20.01
N GLY A 228 10.07 -2.95 -20.54
CA GLY A 228 10.42 -3.63 -21.77
C GLY A 228 11.50 -4.69 -21.57
N PHE A 229 11.48 -5.70 -22.42
CA PHE A 229 12.50 -6.74 -22.38
C PHE A 229 13.83 -6.24 -22.98
N ASP A 230 13.80 -5.60 -24.16
CA ASP A 230 14.98 -5.19 -24.94
C ASP A 230 14.61 -4.03 -25.89
N GLY A 231 15.59 -3.47 -26.60
CA GLY A 231 15.42 -2.44 -27.63
C GLY A 231 15.63 -1.01 -27.13
N THR A 232 15.77 -0.81 -25.83
CA THR A 232 16.07 0.48 -25.20
C THR A 232 17.09 0.30 -24.08
N ILE A 233 17.76 1.40 -23.68
CA ILE A 233 18.70 1.39 -22.54
C ILE A 233 18.00 1.19 -21.19
N PHE A 234 16.69 1.42 -21.14
CA PHE A 234 15.87 1.33 -19.94
C PHE A 234 15.21 -0.03 -19.75
N SER A 235 15.63 -1.04 -20.52
CA SER A 235 15.06 -2.38 -20.57
C SER A 235 15.75 -3.39 -19.68
N TRP A 236 15.07 -4.50 -19.38
CA TRP A 236 15.62 -5.58 -18.56
C TRP A 236 16.90 -6.18 -19.14
N ALA A 237 16.96 -6.40 -20.46
CA ALA A 237 18.16 -6.91 -21.13
C ALA A 237 19.33 -5.94 -20.97
N SER A 238 19.11 -4.63 -21.16
CA SER A 238 20.16 -3.62 -20.99
C SER A 238 20.70 -3.58 -19.55
N ALA A 239 19.80 -3.59 -18.55
CA ALA A 239 20.19 -3.60 -17.15
C ALA A 239 21.00 -4.85 -16.78
N LEU A 240 20.54 -6.04 -17.19
CA LEU A 240 21.24 -7.29 -16.94
C LEU A 240 22.60 -7.36 -17.65
N ASP A 241 22.69 -6.88 -18.90
CA ASP A 241 23.96 -6.84 -19.62
C ASP A 241 24.98 -5.94 -18.93
N ARG A 242 24.56 -4.77 -18.44
CA ARG A 242 25.43 -3.84 -17.69
C ARG A 242 25.92 -4.46 -16.37
N LEU A 243 25.06 -5.21 -15.69
CA LEU A 243 25.42 -5.99 -14.50
C LEU A 243 26.42 -7.11 -14.83
N PHE A 244 26.18 -7.89 -15.89
CA PHE A 244 27.14 -8.92 -16.33
C PHE A 244 28.49 -8.31 -16.73
N LEU A 245 28.49 -7.15 -17.40
CA LEU A 245 29.72 -6.42 -17.72
C LEU A 245 30.47 -5.99 -16.45
N GLY A 246 29.76 -5.47 -15.44
CA GLY A 246 30.37 -5.12 -14.15
C GLY A 246 30.90 -6.32 -13.35
N TYR A 247 30.40 -7.53 -13.62
CA TYR A 247 30.92 -8.75 -13.02
C TYR A 247 32.19 -9.25 -13.71
N VAL A 248 32.29 -9.08 -15.04
CA VAL A 248 33.39 -9.59 -15.86
C VAL A 248 34.55 -8.58 -15.96
N MET A 249 34.26 -7.29 -15.89
CA MET A 249 35.24 -6.20 -16.08
C MET A 249 35.55 -5.49 -14.76
N GLU A 250 36.70 -4.81 -14.71
CA GLU A 250 37.02 -3.90 -13.62
C GLU A 250 36.00 -2.74 -13.55
N PRO A 251 35.47 -2.41 -12.36
CA PRO A 251 34.51 -1.32 -12.20
C PRO A 251 35.10 0.02 -12.63
N ASP A 252 34.53 0.62 -13.67
CA ASP A 252 34.94 1.92 -14.19
C ASP A 252 33.69 2.66 -14.70
N LYS A 253 33.40 3.82 -14.09
CA LYS A 253 32.24 4.67 -14.43
C LYS A 253 32.28 5.21 -15.86
N PHE A 254 33.46 5.30 -16.48
CA PHE A 254 33.66 5.92 -17.79
C PHE A 254 33.90 4.91 -18.92
N LYS A 255 33.72 3.62 -18.62
CA LYS A 255 33.98 2.54 -19.55
C LYS A 255 32.69 2.08 -20.23
N VAL A 256 32.78 1.94 -21.55
CA VAL A 256 31.71 1.44 -22.41
C VAL A 256 32.25 0.26 -23.20
N TYR A 257 31.43 -0.77 -23.36
CA TYR A 257 31.70 -1.92 -24.22
C TYR A 257 30.47 -2.16 -25.10
N GLU A 258 30.65 -2.14 -26.43
CA GLU A 258 29.55 -2.32 -27.40
C GLU A 258 28.30 -1.47 -27.05
N ASP A 259 28.51 -0.16 -26.86
CA ASP A 259 27.48 0.83 -26.50
C ASP A 259 26.78 0.62 -25.13
N LYS A 260 27.31 -0.25 -24.27
CA LYS A 260 26.80 -0.51 -22.92
C LYS A 260 27.79 -0.07 -21.84
N ALA A 261 27.31 0.65 -20.84
CA ALA A 261 28.16 1.07 -19.72
C ALA A 261 28.48 -0.10 -18.79
N VAL A 262 29.71 -0.15 -18.28
CA VAL A 262 30.08 -1.12 -17.24
C VAL A 262 29.46 -0.67 -15.91
N TYR A 263 28.80 -1.58 -15.18
CA TYR A 263 28.32 -1.27 -13.83
C TYR A 263 29.52 -0.98 -12.90
N SER A 264 29.51 0.19 -12.28
CA SER A 264 30.69 0.79 -11.65
C SER A 264 30.91 0.39 -10.19
N ARG A 265 30.09 -0.50 -9.64
CA ARG A 265 30.24 -1.03 -8.29
C ARG A 265 30.70 -2.47 -8.31
N PHE A 266 31.40 -2.87 -7.26
CA PHE A 266 31.83 -4.24 -7.07
C PHE A 266 30.63 -5.19 -6.99
N ILE A 267 30.68 -6.27 -7.77
CA ILE A 267 29.67 -7.33 -7.77
C ILE A 267 30.22 -8.52 -7.00
N SER A 268 29.60 -8.82 -5.86
CA SER A 268 29.91 -9.99 -5.05
C SER A 268 29.49 -11.29 -5.75
N LYS A 269 29.93 -12.45 -5.22
CA LYS A 269 29.51 -13.74 -5.75
C LYS A 269 28.00 -13.95 -5.59
N GLU A 270 27.45 -13.57 -4.44
CA GLU A 270 26.03 -13.64 -4.12
C GLU A 270 25.22 -12.77 -5.10
N SER A 271 25.72 -11.57 -5.40
CA SER A 271 25.14 -10.70 -6.42
C SER A 271 25.17 -11.34 -7.82
N ALA A 272 26.23 -12.06 -8.18
CA ALA A 272 26.32 -12.76 -9.46
C ALA A 272 25.29 -13.90 -9.58
N GLU A 273 25.04 -14.63 -8.50
CA GLU A 273 23.98 -15.65 -8.44
C GLU A 273 22.59 -15.00 -8.62
N LEU A 274 22.36 -13.84 -7.99
CA LEU A 274 21.14 -13.05 -8.16
C LEU A 274 20.93 -12.57 -9.61
N ILE A 275 21.98 -12.08 -10.27
CA ILE A 275 21.93 -11.68 -11.68
C ILE A 275 21.56 -12.89 -12.56
N ALA A 276 22.17 -14.06 -12.32
CA ALA A 276 21.93 -15.27 -13.11
C ALA A 276 20.48 -15.80 -12.96
N LYS A 277 19.95 -15.87 -11.73
CA LYS A 277 18.56 -16.33 -11.50
C LYS A 277 17.54 -15.35 -12.08
N THR A 278 17.78 -14.04 -11.93
CA THR A 278 16.92 -12.99 -12.50
C THR A 278 16.94 -13.05 -14.03
N SER A 279 18.11 -13.15 -14.65
CA SER A 279 18.23 -13.33 -16.10
C SER A 279 17.48 -14.56 -16.61
N SER A 280 17.58 -15.69 -15.89
CA SER A 280 16.86 -16.91 -16.25
C SER A 280 15.34 -16.74 -16.20
N PHE A 281 14.83 -16.08 -15.16
CA PHE A 281 13.41 -15.79 -15.00
C PHE A 281 12.89 -14.87 -16.11
N ILE A 282 13.56 -13.73 -16.34
CA ILE A 282 13.17 -12.74 -17.34
C ILE A 282 13.23 -13.31 -18.76
N ASN A 283 14.23 -14.13 -19.07
CA ASN A 283 14.32 -14.81 -20.36
C ASN A 283 13.17 -15.79 -20.58
N LEU A 284 12.74 -16.52 -19.55
CA LEU A 284 11.60 -17.42 -19.67
C LEU A 284 10.29 -16.64 -19.88
N LEU A 285 10.10 -15.54 -19.14
CA LEU A 285 8.96 -14.64 -19.37
C LEU A 285 8.93 -14.11 -20.81
N LYS A 286 10.08 -13.73 -21.38
CA LYS A 286 10.19 -13.30 -22.79
C LYS A 286 9.74 -14.40 -23.75
N ILE A 287 10.27 -15.60 -23.58
CA ILE A 287 9.95 -16.75 -24.45
C ILE A 287 8.45 -17.02 -24.43
N GLU A 288 7.84 -17.02 -23.24
CA GLU A 288 6.42 -17.27 -23.10
C GLU A 288 5.56 -16.13 -23.65
N SER A 289 5.92 -14.87 -23.42
CA SER A 289 5.20 -13.73 -24.00
C SER A 289 5.19 -13.75 -25.53
N LEU A 290 6.30 -14.16 -26.17
CA LEU A 290 6.33 -14.33 -27.63
C LEU A 290 5.38 -15.43 -28.10
N ASN A 291 5.24 -16.52 -27.33
CA ASN A 291 4.31 -17.62 -27.64
C ASN A 291 2.84 -17.20 -27.51
N LEU A 292 2.52 -16.21 -26.67
CA LEU A 292 1.17 -15.67 -26.48
C LEU A 292 0.70 -14.76 -27.62
N LYS A 293 1.57 -14.35 -28.55
CA LYS A 293 1.17 -13.56 -29.74
C LYS A 293 0.43 -14.38 -30.80
N SER A 294 0.35 -15.70 -30.62
CA SER A 294 -0.33 -16.61 -31.52
C SER A 294 -1.86 -16.56 -31.37
N VAL A 295 -2.58 -17.02 -32.39
CA VAL A 295 -4.04 -17.18 -32.35
C VAL A 295 -4.33 -18.66 -32.12
N LEU A 296 -4.93 -19.01 -30.98
CA LEU A 296 -5.16 -20.39 -30.55
C LEU A 296 -6.65 -20.64 -30.26
N THR A 297 -7.07 -21.90 -30.30
CA THR A 297 -8.40 -22.31 -29.83
C THR A 297 -8.49 -22.20 -28.30
N ILE A 298 -9.70 -22.14 -27.75
CA ILE A 298 -9.94 -22.06 -26.29
C ILE A 298 -9.26 -23.23 -25.55
N GLU A 299 -9.35 -24.44 -26.12
CA GLU A 299 -8.72 -25.62 -25.51
C GLU A 299 -7.20 -25.49 -25.44
N ASN A 300 -6.56 -25.05 -26.53
CA ASN A 300 -5.11 -24.84 -26.58
C ASN A 300 -4.69 -23.68 -25.67
N TRP A 301 -5.52 -22.65 -25.52
CA TRP A 301 -5.27 -21.58 -24.54
C TRP A 301 -5.25 -22.14 -23.12
N ILE A 302 -6.23 -22.97 -22.73
CA ILE A 302 -6.25 -23.56 -21.39
C ILE A 302 -5.05 -24.49 -21.17
N GLU A 303 -4.66 -25.29 -22.17
CA GLU A 303 -3.42 -26.06 -22.10
C GLU A 303 -2.19 -25.17 -21.87
N LYS A 304 -2.13 -24.02 -22.55
CA LYS A 304 -1.05 -23.06 -22.38
C LYS A 304 -1.06 -22.46 -20.96
N ILE A 305 -2.22 -22.13 -20.41
CA ILE A 305 -2.36 -21.63 -19.03
C ILE A 305 -1.93 -22.69 -18.01
N ILE A 306 -2.33 -23.96 -18.20
CA ILE A 306 -1.88 -25.07 -17.35
C ILE A 306 -0.36 -25.18 -17.38
N HIS A 307 0.24 -25.15 -18.58
CA HIS A 307 1.69 -25.17 -18.73
C HIS A 307 2.38 -24.00 -18.00
N LEU A 308 1.84 -22.78 -18.11
CA LEU A 308 2.38 -21.62 -17.40
C LEU A 308 2.30 -21.80 -15.88
N ALA A 309 1.20 -22.34 -15.35
CA ALA A 309 1.06 -22.63 -13.93
C ALA A 309 2.09 -23.69 -13.45
N GLU A 310 2.29 -24.76 -14.21
CA GLU A 310 3.27 -25.81 -13.89
C GLU A 310 4.72 -25.27 -13.93
N VAL A 311 5.03 -24.40 -14.89
CA VAL A 311 6.38 -23.88 -15.07
C VAL A 311 6.72 -22.81 -14.05
N PHE A 312 5.83 -21.84 -13.81
CA PHE A 312 6.12 -20.66 -12.98
C PHE A 312 5.69 -20.78 -11.53
N LEU A 313 4.70 -21.61 -11.19
CA LEU A 313 4.15 -21.70 -9.83
C LEU A 313 4.55 -23.04 -9.18
N GLN A 314 4.51 -24.16 -9.91
CA GLN A 314 4.64 -25.48 -9.28
C GLN A 314 6.07 -25.81 -8.82
N ARG A 315 6.24 -25.98 -7.51
CA ARG A 315 7.45 -26.53 -6.89
C ARG A 315 7.25 -28.02 -6.58
N LYS A 316 8.30 -28.84 -6.74
CA LYS A 316 8.22 -30.31 -6.67
C LYS A 316 7.70 -30.90 -5.35
N PHE A 317 7.60 -30.13 -4.26
CA PHE A 317 7.26 -30.63 -2.92
C PHE A 317 6.35 -29.70 -2.10
N ASP A 318 5.73 -28.70 -2.72
CA ASP A 318 4.99 -27.66 -2.00
C ASP A 318 3.47 -27.89 -2.12
N GLN A 319 2.80 -28.16 -0.99
CA GLN A 319 1.34 -28.27 -0.89
C GLN A 319 0.70 -26.98 -0.35
N GLU A 320 1.49 -26.01 0.12
CA GLU A 320 1.00 -24.90 0.94
C GLU A 320 0.08 -23.95 0.16
N PHE A 321 0.36 -23.73 -1.12
CA PHE A 321 -0.35 -22.73 -1.94
C PHE A 321 -1.50 -23.29 -2.80
N GLY A 322 -1.87 -24.57 -2.65
CA GLY A 322 -3.01 -25.14 -3.39
C GLY A 322 -2.83 -25.21 -4.91
N ILE A 323 -1.60 -25.17 -5.43
CA ILE A 323 -1.29 -25.15 -6.88
C ILE A 323 -1.83 -26.40 -7.59
N GLN A 324 -1.79 -27.57 -6.95
CA GLN A 324 -2.36 -28.78 -7.54
C GLN A 324 -3.89 -28.66 -7.69
N THR A 325 -4.56 -28.00 -6.74
CA THR A 325 -6.00 -27.70 -6.84
C THR A 325 -6.26 -26.77 -8.02
N LEU A 326 -5.48 -25.69 -8.15
CA LEU A 326 -5.52 -24.79 -9.30
C LEU A 326 -5.38 -25.53 -10.64
N VAL A 327 -4.38 -26.41 -10.78
CA VAL A 327 -4.16 -27.19 -12.00
C VAL A 327 -5.34 -28.14 -12.27
N ASN A 328 -5.88 -28.77 -11.23
CA ASN A 328 -7.05 -29.63 -11.35
C ASN A 328 -8.29 -28.84 -11.80
N ASP A 329 -8.50 -27.64 -11.26
CA ASP A 329 -9.60 -26.74 -11.63
C ASP A 329 -9.50 -26.32 -13.10
N LEU A 330 -8.29 -25.99 -13.57
CA LEU A 330 -8.04 -25.68 -14.98
C LEU A 330 -8.27 -26.89 -15.90
N GLN A 331 -7.89 -28.09 -15.46
CA GLN A 331 -8.19 -29.33 -16.20
C GLN A 331 -9.69 -29.63 -16.23
N GLU A 332 -10.43 -29.34 -15.15
CA GLU A 332 -11.88 -29.47 -15.13
C GLU A 332 -12.55 -28.45 -16.05
N LEU A 333 -12.07 -27.20 -16.05
CA LEU A 333 -12.50 -26.15 -16.98
C LEU A 333 -12.29 -26.60 -18.43
N LYS A 334 -11.13 -27.17 -18.75
CA LYS A 334 -10.85 -27.74 -20.08
C LYS A 334 -11.88 -28.80 -20.47
N LYS A 335 -12.19 -29.74 -19.57
CA LYS A 335 -13.20 -30.79 -19.79
C LYS A 335 -14.60 -30.21 -20.02
N LYS A 336 -14.99 -29.17 -19.26
CA LYS A 336 -16.28 -28.50 -19.41
C LYS A 336 -16.43 -27.80 -20.76
N LEU A 337 -15.35 -27.27 -21.31
CA LEU A 337 -15.36 -26.52 -22.57
C LEU A 337 -15.14 -27.39 -23.81
N HIS A 338 -14.61 -28.61 -23.66
CA HIS A 338 -14.38 -29.54 -24.78
C HIS A 338 -15.61 -29.72 -25.71
N PRO A 339 -16.86 -29.84 -25.23
CA PRO A 339 -18.04 -29.93 -26.10
C PRO A 339 -18.32 -28.68 -26.95
N PHE A 340 -17.83 -27.52 -26.52
CA PHE A 340 -18.06 -26.21 -27.15
C PHE A 340 -16.85 -25.74 -27.96
N ASN A 341 -15.84 -26.59 -28.15
CA ASN A 341 -14.58 -26.19 -28.76
C ASN A 341 -14.77 -25.80 -30.23
N SER A 342 -14.77 -24.49 -30.50
CA SER A 342 -14.76 -23.95 -31.86
C SER A 342 -13.39 -24.20 -32.50
N LYS A 343 -13.38 -24.50 -33.81
CA LYS A 343 -12.12 -24.54 -34.58
C LYS A 343 -11.54 -23.16 -34.87
N GLU A 344 -12.31 -22.10 -34.57
CA GLU A 344 -11.86 -20.73 -34.72
C GLU A 344 -10.88 -20.38 -33.59
N GLY A 345 -9.78 -19.75 -33.98
CA GLY A 345 -8.78 -19.28 -33.04
C GLY A 345 -9.11 -17.88 -32.52
N ILE A 346 -8.73 -17.63 -31.28
CA ILE A 346 -8.99 -16.41 -30.52
C ILE A 346 -7.65 -15.79 -30.12
N SER A 347 -7.57 -14.46 -30.10
CA SER A 347 -6.38 -13.75 -29.61
C SER A 347 -6.23 -13.92 -28.09
N PHE A 348 -4.99 -13.85 -27.60
CA PHE A 348 -4.73 -13.92 -26.17
C PHE A 348 -5.47 -12.85 -25.36
N GLU A 349 -5.56 -11.61 -25.87
CA GLU A 349 -6.24 -10.51 -25.19
C GLU A 349 -7.74 -10.79 -24.95
N LEU A 350 -8.42 -11.34 -25.96
CA LEU A 350 -9.84 -11.69 -25.85
C LEU A 350 -10.02 -12.88 -24.90
N PHE A 351 -9.17 -13.90 -25.02
CA PHE A 351 -9.16 -15.04 -24.10
C PHE A 351 -8.92 -14.60 -22.65
N LEU A 352 -7.92 -13.73 -22.40
CA LEU A 352 -7.55 -13.25 -21.08
C LEU A 352 -8.69 -12.46 -20.43
N THR A 353 -9.41 -11.64 -21.22
CA THR A 353 -10.58 -10.88 -20.74
C THR A 353 -11.68 -11.85 -20.27
N TRP A 354 -12.05 -12.82 -21.11
CA TRP A 354 -13.02 -13.86 -20.75
C TRP A 354 -12.54 -14.70 -19.55
N PHE A 355 -11.27 -15.08 -19.53
CA PHE A 355 -10.69 -15.91 -18.48
C PHE A 355 -10.76 -15.21 -17.13
N LYS A 356 -10.39 -13.92 -17.06
CA LYS A 356 -10.47 -13.13 -15.81
C LYS A 356 -11.88 -13.10 -15.22
N GLU A 357 -12.91 -12.90 -16.04
CA GLU A 357 -14.30 -12.83 -15.58
C GLU A 357 -14.81 -14.19 -15.06
N ASN A 358 -14.45 -15.28 -15.73
CA ASN A 358 -14.98 -16.62 -15.39
C ASN A 358 -14.13 -17.35 -14.34
N PHE A 359 -12.87 -16.99 -14.21
CA PHE A 359 -11.94 -17.61 -13.28
C PHE A 359 -12.05 -17.01 -11.88
N SER A 360 -12.28 -15.69 -11.78
CA SER A 360 -12.55 -14.99 -10.52
C SER A 360 -13.91 -15.39 -9.92
N THR A 361 -14.92 -15.63 -10.76
CA THR A 361 -16.30 -15.98 -10.35
C THR A 361 -16.51 -17.44 -10.00
N SER A 362 -15.45 -18.25 -9.90
CA SER A 362 -15.56 -19.64 -9.45
C SER A 362 -15.91 -19.68 -7.95
N GLY A 363 -17.22 -19.57 -7.71
CA GLY A 363 -17.84 -19.42 -6.41
C GLY A 363 -17.40 -20.49 -5.42
N PHE A 364 -17.21 -20.02 -4.19
CA PHE A 364 -16.86 -20.81 -3.04
C PHE A 364 -17.81 -22.03 -2.88
N SER A 365 -17.34 -23.22 -3.25
CA SER A 365 -18.14 -24.47 -3.22
C SER A 365 -17.78 -25.38 -2.05
N GLY A 366 -16.90 -24.94 -1.15
CA GLY A 366 -16.44 -25.72 0.00
C GLY A 366 -17.19 -25.39 1.28
N SER A 367 -18.48 -25.75 1.40
CA SER A 367 -19.14 -25.73 2.72
C SER A 367 -18.49 -26.76 3.66
N GLY A 368 -17.36 -26.42 4.27
CA GLY A 368 -16.73 -27.18 5.33
C GLY A 368 -17.58 -27.05 6.58
N PHE A 369 -18.57 -27.91 6.74
CA PHE A 369 -19.25 -28.04 8.02
C PHE A 369 -18.24 -28.47 9.09
N GLY A 370 -18.16 -27.71 10.19
CA GLY A 370 -17.40 -28.03 11.40
C GLY A 370 -16.20 -27.12 11.72
N HIS A 371 -15.94 -26.95 13.02
CA HIS A 371 -14.86 -26.22 13.69
C HIS A 371 -14.98 -24.67 13.75
N GLY A 372 -16.16 -24.12 14.03
CA GLY A 372 -16.33 -22.69 14.35
C GLY A 372 -17.61 -22.07 13.80
N ILE A 373 -17.66 -20.73 13.81
CA ILE A 373 -18.76 -19.91 13.29
C ILE A 373 -18.83 -20.03 11.78
N THR A 374 -20.01 -20.34 11.25
CA THR A 374 -20.22 -20.46 9.80
C THR A 374 -20.43 -19.07 9.21
N ILE A 375 -19.68 -18.71 8.16
CA ILE A 375 -19.83 -17.43 7.45
C ILE A 375 -20.12 -17.71 5.98
N ASN A 376 -21.22 -17.18 5.45
CA ASN A 376 -21.63 -17.37 4.07
C ASN A 376 -22.14 -16.08 3.43
N GLU A 377 -22.14 -16.04 2.10
CA GLU A 377 -22.91 -15.04 1.36
C GLU A 377 -24.42 -15.32 1.43
N PHE A 378 -25.22 -14.36 0.97
CA PHE A 378 -26.67 -14.53 0.82
C PHE A 378 -26.98 -15.55 -0.29
N VAL A 379 -27.11 -16.83 0.07
CA VAL A 379 -27.41 -17.92 -0.87
C VAL A 379 -28.88 -18.36 -0.73
N PRO A 380 -29.67 -18.38 -1.83
CA PRO A 380 -31.08 -18.77 -1.80
C PRO A 380 -31.30 -20.26 -1.49
N ASN A 381 -32.46 -20.57 -0.92
CA ASN A 381 -32.96 -21.92 -0.68
C ASN A 381 -32.08 -22.81 0.21
N ARG A 382 -31.27 -22.19 1.09
CA ARG A 382 -30.41 -22.90 2.05
C ARG A 382 -31.00 -22.82 3.45
N ASN A 383 -32.08 -23.58 3.67
CA ASN A 383 -32.88 -23.50 4.89
C ASN A 383 -32.32 -24.38 6.03
N ILE A 384 -31.15 -24.01 6.55
CA ILE A 384 -30.50 -24.69 7.69
C ILE A 384 -30.70 -23.82 8.94
N PRO A 385 -31.37 -24.32 9.99
CA PRO A 385 -31.59 -23.55 11.20
C PRO A 385 -30.33 -23.47 12.07
N TYR A 386 -30.11 -22.30 12.66
CA TYR A 386 -29.03 -21.98 13.60
C TYR A 386 -29.62 -21.30 14.84
N LYS A 387 -28.99 -21.46 16.00
CA LYS A 387 -29.45 -20.79 17.23
C LYS A 387 -29.24 -19.29 17.15
N PHE A 388 -28.08 -18.89 16.65
CA PHE A 388 -27.71 -17.49 16.45
C PHE A 388 -27.49 -17.20 14.95
N VAL A 389 -28.16 -16.19 14.41
CA VAL A 389 -27.95 -15.72 13.04
C VAL A 389 -27.66 -14.22 13.05
N ALA A 390 -26.57 -13.82 12.39
CA ALA A 390 -26.26 -12.43 12.11
C ALA A 390 -26.34 -12.15 10.61
N ILE A 391 -27.06 -11.10 10.23
CA ILE A 391 -27.19 -10.64 8.85
C ILE A 391 -26.58 -9.23 8.77
N LEU A 392 -25.42 -9.12 8.11
CA LEU A 392 -24.66 -7.87 8.01
C LEU A 392 -24.91 -7.17 6.67
N GLY A 393 -24.57 -5.89 6.60
CA GLY A 393 -24.54 -5.13 5.35
C GLY A 393 -25.91 -4.94 4.69
N LEU A 394 -27.01 -4.95 5.47
CA LEU A 394 -28.37 -4.71 4.97
C LEU A 394 -28.64 -3.21 4.75
N SER A 395 -27.77 -2.56 3.99
CA SER A 395 -27.84 -1.14 3.64
C SER A 395 -28.64 -0.91 2.35
N GLU A 396 -29.13 0.32 2.17
CA GLU A 396 -29.67 0.79 0.89
C GLU A 396 -28.64 0.59 -0.24
N ASN A 397 -29.09 0.15 -1.42
CA ASN A 397 -28.27 -0.20 -2.60
C ASN A 397 -27.31 -1.39 -2.47
N VAL A 398 -27.19 -2.02 -1.29
CA VAL A 398 -26.44 -3.27 -1.12
C VAL A 398 -27.35 -4.48 -1.21
N PHE A 399 -28.51 -4.41 -0.55
CA PHE A 399 -29.54 -5.44 -0.61
C PHE A 399 -30.93 -4.79 -0.55
N PRO A 400 -31.88 -5.10 -1.44
CA PRO A 400 -31.75 -5.96 -2.63
C PRO A 400 -30.74 -5.43 -3.66
N VAL A 401 -30.10 -6.34 -4.39
CA VAL A 401 -29.22 -5.99 -5.51
C VAL A 401 -30.07 -5.61 -6.71
N SER A 402 -29.88 -4.40 -7.23
CA SER A 402 -30.48 -3.96 -8.49
C SER A 402 -29.63 -4.42 -9.67
N ASN A 403 -30.11 -5.39 -10.44
CA ASN A 403 -29.48 -5.78 -11.70
C ASN A 403 -30.17 -5.10 -12.88
N THR A 404 -29.39 -4.39 -13.69
CA THR A 404 -29.86 -3.89 -14.99
C THR A 404 -29.93 -5.05 -15.96
N ARG A 405 -31.14 -5.52 -16.25
CA ARG A 405 -31.35 -6.56 -17.25
C ARG A 405 -31.33 -5.97 -18.66
N PRO A 406 -30.89 -6.73 -19.68
CA PRO A 406 -30.96 -6.28 -21.06
C PRO A 406 -32.40 -6.03 -21.50
N GLU A 407 -32.65 -5.00 -22.33
CA GLU A 407 -34.00 -4.67 -22.81
C GLU A 407 -34.65 -5.80 -23.64
N PHE A 408 -33.83 -6.71 -24.18
CA PHE A 408 -34.26 -7.87 -24.94
C PHE A 408 -34.58 -9.10 -24.07
N ASP A 409 -34.56 -9.00 -22.73
CA ASP A 409 -35.02 -10.06 -21.84
C ASP A 409 -36.56 -10.19 -21.89
N LEU A 410 -37.05 -11.07 -22.77
CA LEU A 410 -38.48 -11.34 -22.94
C LEU A 410 -39.12 -11.97 -21.71
N ILE A 411 -38.37 -12.72 -20.90
CA ILE A 411 -38.87 -13.35 -19.66
C ILE A 411 -39.25 -12.27 -18.66
N HIS A 412 -38.40 -11.25 -18.52
CA HIS A 412 -38.71 -10.11 -17.67
C HIS A 412 -39.91 -9.29 -18.18
N LYS A 413 -40.08 -9.19 -19.50
CA LYS A 413 -41.21 -8.45 -20.11
C LYS A 413 -42.54 -9.19 -20.00
N PHE A 414 -42.53 -10.53 -20.03
CA PHE A 414 -43.71 -11.38 -20.00
C PHE A 414 -43.53 -12.54 -18.99
N PRO A 415 -43.54 -12.26 -17.67
CA PRO A 415 -43.26 -13.27 -16.65
C PRO A 415 -44.37 -14.32 -16.54
N GLU A 416 -43.98 -15.59 -16.50
CA GLU A 416 -44.82 -16.74 -16.20
C GLU A 416 -44.53 -17.32 -14.80
N LYS A 417 -45.42 -18.18 -14.28
CA LYS A 417 -45.21 -18.84 -12.99
C LYS A 417 -44.03 -19.80 -13.06
N GLY A 418 -43.10 -19.67 -12.12
CA GLY A 418 -41.86 -20.44 -12.06
C GLY A 418 -40.67 -19.76 -12.73
N ASP A 419 -40.87 -18.60 -13.37
CA ASP A 419 -39.75 -17.79 -13.87
C ASP A 419 -38.94 -17.20 -12.71
N ARG A 420 -37.61 -17.20 -12.87
CA ARG A 420 -36.70 -16.61 -11.88
C ARG A 420 -36.73 -15.09 -11.97
N ILE A 421 -37.49 -14.50 -11.06
CA ILE A 421 -37.55 -13.05 -10.85
C ILE A 421 -36.69 -12.72 -9.63
N GLU A 422 -35.48 -12.19 -9.88
CA GLU A 422 -34.48 -11.91 -8.83
C GLU A 422 -35.03 -11.10 -7.67
N GLN A 423 -35.87 -10.09 -7.94
CA GLN A 423 -36.46 -9.28 -6.88
C GLN A 423 -37.36 -10.12 -5.95
N HIS A 424 -38.12 -11.08 -6.48
CA HIS A 424 -38.95 -11.98 -5.69
C HIS A 424 -38.09 -13.02 -4.96
N GLU A 425 -37.02 -13.52 -5.59
CA GLU A 425 -36.07 -14.44 -4.95
C GLU A 425 -35.33 -13.78 -3.79
N GLN A 426 -34.89 -12.52 -3.93
CA GLN A 426 -34.21 -11.79 -2.85
C GLN A 426 -35.15 -11.47 -1.68
N ARG A 427 -36.43 -11.22 -1.95
CA ARG A 427 -37.46 -11.11 -0.90
C ARG A 427 -37.64 -12.42 -0.14
N TYR A 428 -37.70 -13.53 -0.88
CA TYR A 428 -37.80 -14.86 -0.27
C TYR A 428 -36.52 -15.23 0.49
N LEU A 429 -35.35 -14.86 -0.03
CA LEU A 429 -34.07 -15.01 0.66
C LEU A 429 -34.05 -14.25 1.98
N PHE A 430 -34.53 -13.00 2.02
CA PHE A 430 -34.66 -12.25 3.28
C PHE A 430 -35.54 -12.98 4.30
N PHE A 431 -36.64 -13.58 3.84
CA PHE A 431 -37.48 -14.43 4.69
C PHE A 431 -36.73 -15.66 5.21
N ASP A 432 -36.04 -16.39 4.34
CA ASP A 432 -35.25 -17.56 4.72
C ASP A 432 -34.18 -17.19 5.77
N MET A 433 -33.49 -16.07 5.60
CA MET A 433 -32.47 -15.61 6.54
C MET A 433 -33.06 -15.32 7.93
N ILE A 434 -34.25 -14.72 8.03
CA ILE A 434 -34.92 -14.46 9.31
C ILE A 434 -35.37 -15.76 9.98
N ASN A 435 -35.87 -16.73 9.21
CA ASN A 435 -36.36 -18.01 9.76
C ASN A 435 -35.26 -19.04 10.01
N ALA A 436 -34.05 -18.80 9.50
CA ALA A 436 -32.88 -19.58 9.89
C ALA A 436 -32.55 -19.38 11.38
N ALA A 437 -32.94 -18.26 12.00
CA ALA A 437 -32.69 -17.96 13.40
C ALA A 437 -33.70 -18.66 14.33
N GLN A 438 -33.21 -19.49 15.25
CA GLN A 438 -34.04 -20.15 16.26
C GLN A 438 -34.17 -19.36 17.56
N GLU A 439 -33.08 -18.72 18.02
CA GLU A 439 -33.03 -18.06 19.34
C GLU A 439 -32.70 -16.58 19.21
N THR A 440 -31.64 -16.22 18.47
CA THR A 440 -31.18 -14.83 18.34
C THR A 440 -30.97 -14.43 16.88
N LEU A 441 -31.47 -13.24 16.52
CA LEU A 441 -31.29 -12.61 15.22
C LEU A 441 -30.64 -11.23 15.35
N HIS A 442 -29.42 -11.11 14.83
CA HIS A 442 -28.69 -9.85 14.71
C HIS A 442 -28.82 -9.32 13.28
N ILE A 443 -29.25 -8.06 13.12
CA ILE A 443 -29.37 -7.38 11.83
C ILE A 443 -28.51 -6.14 11.90
N SER A 444 -27.66 -5.88 10.91
CA SER A 444 -26.88 -4.65 10.86
C SER A 444 -26.78 -4.04 9.46
N TYR A 445 -26.58 -2.73 9.44
CA TYR A 445 -26.38 -1.95 8.22
C TYR A 445 -25.49 -0.75 8.46
N LEU A 446 -24.98 -0.16 7.37
CA LEU A 446 -24.15 1.04 7.39
C LEU A 446 -25.04 2.28 7.33
N GLY A 447 -25.30 2.90 8.49
CA GLY A 447 -26.24 4.02 8.63
C GLY A 447 -25.63 5.41 8.60
N GLU A 448 -24.32 5.56 8.74
CA GLU A 448 -23.64 6.86 8.61
C GLU A 448 -22.32 6.71 7.87
N ASN A 449 -21.99 7.66 6.99
CA ASN A 449 -20.70 7.67 6.33
C ASN A 449 -19.62 8.31 7.24
N SER A 450 -18.54 7.56 7.49
CA SER A 450 -17.38 8.02 8.28
C SER A 450 -16.75 9.34 7.80
N GLN A 451 -16.85 9.67 6.50
CA GLN A 451 -16.26 10.88 5.92
C GLN A 451 -17.23 12.06 5.82
N SER A 452 -18.54 11.81 5.59
CA SER A 452 -19.47 12.87 5.20
C SER A 452 -20.62 13.15 6.18
N LYS A 453 -20.75 12.44 7.32
CA LYS A 453 -21.91 12.54 8.25
C LYS A 453 -23.29 12.39 7.58
N ILE A 454 -23.33 11.98 6.32
CA ILE A 454 -24.58 11.71 5.60
C ILE A 454 -25.15 10.42 6.20
N SER A 455 -26.40 10.49 6.65
CA SER A 455 -27.15 9.34 7.13
C SER A 455 -27.64 8.51 5.96
N ASN A 456 -27.30 7.23 5.96
CA ASN A 456 -27.79 6.23 5.01
C ASN A 456 -28.99 5.48 5.61
N SER A 457 -29.91 5.09 4.74
CA SER A 457 -31.07 4.29 5.14
C SER A 457 -30.70 2.80 5.21
N PRO A 458 -31.37 2.01 6.06
CA PRO A 458 -31.30 0.56 5.95
C PRO A 458 -31.98 0.09 4.66
N SER A 459 -31.74 -1.17 4.29
CA SER A 459 -32.39 -1.86 3.18
C SER A 459 -33.91 -1.66 3.22
N VAL A 460 -34.52 -1.54 2.04
CA VAL A 460 -35.99 -1.46 1.88
C VAL A 460 -36.70 -2.62 2.59
N PHE A 461 -36.10 -3.83 2.63
CA PHE A 461 -36.71 -4.97 3.32
C PHE A 461 -36.67 -4.85 4.84
N VAL A 462 -35.64 -4.21 5.40
CA VAL A 462 -35.57 -3.91 6.84
C VAL A 462 -36.59 -2.83 7.20
N GLN A 463 -36.77 -1.83 6.33
CA GLN A 463 -37.82 -0.80 6.51
C GLN A 463 -39.22 -1.43 6.50
N GLU A 464 -39.51 -2.30 5.52
CA GLU A 464 -40.79 -3.03 5.44
C GLU A 464 -40.99 -3.93 6.68
N LEU A 465 -39.93 -4.59 7.18
CA LEU A 465 -39.98 -5.39 8.41
C LEU A 465 -40.39 -4.54 9.63
N LEU A 466 -39.78 -3.36 9.81
CA LEU A 466 -40.10 -2.43 10.88
C LEU A 466 -41.57 -1.96 10.81
N GLU A 467 -42.09 -1.69 9.61
CA GLU A 467 -43.49 -1.32 9.42
C GLU A 467 -44.45 -2.44 9.86
N ILE A 468 -44.16 -3.69 9.51
CA ILE A 468 -45.01 -4.85 9.88
C ILE A 468 -44.99 -5.07 11.38
N CYS A 469 -43.82 -4.96 11.99
CA CYS A 469 -43.67 -5.05 13.43
C CYS A 469 -44.53 -3.98 14.11
N THR A 470 -44.43 -2.73 13.65
CA THR A 470 -45.23 -1.60 14.16
C THR A 470 -46.74 -1.87 14.02
N ARG A 471 -47.20 -2.38 12.87
CA ARG A 471 -48.62 -2.73 12.65
C ARG A 471 -49.13 -3.84 13.56
N ASN A 472 -48.26 -4.74 14.00
CA ASN A 472 -48.57 -5.84 14.90
C ASN A 472 -48.27 -5.51 16.37
N ASN A 473 -48.03 -4.24 16.70
CA ASN A 473 -47.61 -3.77 18.02
C ASN A 473 -46.35 -4.49 18.54
N ILE A 474 -45.37 -4.75 17.66
CA ILE A 474 -44.03 -5.23 17.99
C ILE A 474 -43.06 -4.05 17.90
N ILE A 475 -42.40 -3.73 19.01
CA ILE A 475 -41.43 -2.63 19.07
C ILE A 475 -40.02 -3.16 18.78
N LEU A 476 -39.49 -2.74 17.62
CA LEU A 476 -38.10 -2.93 17.22
C LEU A 476 -37.40 -1.57 17.13
N GLU A 477 -36.40 -1.35 17.98
CA GLU A 477 -35.58 -0.14 17.97
C GLU A 477 -34.29 -0.38 17.19
N ILE A 478 -33.83 0.65 16.47
CA ILE A 478 -32.52 0.64 15.82
C ILE A 478 -31.49 1.19 16.80
N GLU A 479 -30.54 0.35 17.21
CA GLU A 479 -29.40 0.75 18.03
C GLU A 479 -28.36 1.47 17.17
N ARG A 480 -28.15 2.77 17.42
CA ARG A 480 -27.14 3.56 16.70
C ARG A 480 -25.80 3.51 17.42
N HIS A 481 -24.78 3.02 16.74
CA HIS A 481 -23.44 2.89 17.28
C HIS A 481 -22.57 4.08 16.91
N ARG A 482 -21.63 4.44 17.80
CA ARG A 482 -20.64 5.49 17.55
C ARG A 482 -19.58 5.03 16.54
N LEU A 483 -18.94 6.00 15.89
CA LEU A 483 -17.87 5.77 14.92
C LEU A 483 -16.70 4.99 15.51
N HIS A 484 -16.27 5.35 16.73
CA HIS A 484 -15.12 4.74 17.37
C HIS A 484 -15.54 3.67 18.39
N GLY A 485 -14.86 2.52 18.36
CA GLY A 485 -15.10 1.45 19.32
C GLY A 485 -14.59 1.70 20.74
N PHE A 486 -13.79 2.75 20.93
CA PHE A 486 -13.25 3.20 22.21
C PHE A 486 -14.05 4.36 22.83
N GLU A 487 -15.30 4.57 22.40
CA GLU A 487 -16.17 5.56 23.04
C GLU A 487 -16.57 5.13 24.45
N LYS A 488 -16.54 6.07 25.40
CA LYS A 488 -16.78 5.78 26.84
C LYS A 488 -18.10 5.09 27.15
N GLU A 489 -19.12 5.31 26.30
CA GLU A 489 -20.45 4.71 26.46
C GLU A 489 -20.38 3.18 26.40
N TYR A 490 -19.39 2.61 25.71
CA TYR A 490 -19.23 1.17 25.56
C TYR A 490 -18.67 0.44 26.79
N PHE A 491 -18.10 1.18 27.74
CA PHE A 491 -17.46 0.64 28.94
C PHE A 491 -18.19 1.04 30.22
N ASN A 492 -19.39 1.61 30.09
CA ASN A 492 -20.22 1.94 31.22
C ASN A 492 -21.08 0.73 31.62
N ILE A 493 -20.76 0.10 32.75
CA ILE A 493 -21.46 -1.08 33.29
C ILE A 493 -22.97 -0.82 33.48
N ASN A 494 -23.38 0.43 33.70
CA ASN A 494 -24.79 0.79 33.83
C ASN A 494 -25.54 0.79 32.48
N SER A 495 -24.82 0.79 31.37
CA SER A 495 -25.34 0.71 30.00
C SER A 495 -25.35 -0.76 29.54
N LYS A 496 -26.30 -1.57 30.03
CA LYS A 496 -26.44 -2.98 29.60
C LYS A 496 -26.64 -3.18 28.09
N ARG A 497 -26.93 -2.13 27.33
CA ARG A 497 -27.26 -2.21 25.89
C ARG A 497 -26.04 -2.19 24.97
N LEU A 498 -24.93 -1.61 25.41
CA LEU A 498 -23.78 -1.33 24.54
C LEU A 498 -22.48 -1.74 25.22
N LEU A 499 -22.37 -2.94 25.78
CA LEU A 499 -21.12 -3.37 26.42
C LEU A 499 -20.12 -3.88 25.39
N SER A 500 -18.85 -3.48 25.54
CA SER A 500 -17.74 -4.03 24.76
C SER A 500 -16.84 -4.91 25.63
N TYR A 501 -16.37 -6.02 25.06
CA TYR A 501 -15.47 -6.98 25.70
C TYR A 501 -13.99 -6.67 25.44
N SER A 502 -13.67 -5.47 24.95
CA SER A 502 -12.32 -5.09 24.52
C SER A 502 -11.56 -4.26 25.56
N ASP A 503 -10.65 -4.90 26.29
CA ASP A 503 -9.75 -4.24 27.24
C ASP A 503 -8.86 -3.20 26.55
N ARG A 504 -8.39 -3.48 25.33
CA ARG A 504 -7.59 -2.54 24.55
C ARG A 504 -8.35 -1.24 24.27
N ARG A 505 -9.60 -1.35 23.79
CA ARG A 505 -10.44 -0.17 23.50
C ARG A 505 -10.80 0.59 24.77
N LYS A 506 -10.99 -0.12 25.90
CA LYS A 506 -11.18 0.51 27.22
C LYS A 506 -9.98 1.35 27.65
N ASN A 507 -8.76 0.80 27.56
CA ASN A 507 -7.53 1.52 27.90
C ASN A 507 -7.34 2.77 27.03
N ILE A 508 -7.66 2.69 25.73
CA ILE A 508 -7.61 3.86 24.83
C ILE A 508 -8.62 4.92 25.28
N ALA A 509 -9.86 4.52 25.60
CA ALA A 509 -10.90 5.42 26.09
C ALA A 509 -10.48 6.17 27.36
N GLU A 510 -9.83 5.46 28.30
CA GLU A 510 -9.30 6.02 29.54
C GLU A 510 -8.13 6.97 29.27
N ASN A 511 -7.16 6.59 28.42
CA ASN A 511 -5.99 7.41 28.10
C ASN A 511 -6.32 8.72 27.36
N ILE A 512 -7.29 8.72 26.43
CA ILE A 512 -7.69 9.93 25.70
C ILE A 512 -8.19 11.02 26.67
N LEU A 513 -8.86 10.62 27.76
CA LEU A 513 -9.31 11.56 28.79
C LEU A 513 -8.15 12.15 29.59
N GLU A 514 -7.04 11.41 29.72
CA GLU A 514 -5.82 11.86 30.41
C GLU A 514 -4.88 12.69 29.52
N LEU A 515 -4.92 12.49 28.19
CA LEU A 515 -3.98 13.04 27.20
C LEU A 515 -4.08 14.54 26.94
N HIS A 516 -5.10 15.24 27.43
CA HIS A 516 -5.18 16.72 27.36
C HIS A 516 -4.04 17.46 28.11
N LYS A 517 -2.97 16.77 28.55
CA LYS A 517 -1.90 17.29 29.40
C LYS A 517 -0.47 17.05 28.93
N ARG A 518 -0.19 16.45 27.76
CA ARG A 518 1.21 16.20 27.34
C ARG A 518 1.42 16.39 25.84
N ASP A 519 1.77 17.62 25.45
CA ASP A 519 2.63 17.84 24.30
C ASP A 519 4.07 17.72 24.80
N GLN A 520 4.71 16.55 24.59
CA GLN A 520 6.14 16.42 24.83
C GLN A 520 6.87 16.86 23.56
N GLU A 521 7.78 17.83 23.69
CA GLU A 521 8.67 18.25 22.61
C GLU A 521 9.53 17.07 22.12
N PHE A 522 9.82 17.00 20.81
CA PHE A 522 10.62 15.92 20.21
C PHE A 522 12.00 15.81 20.88
N PHE A 523 12.65 16.95 21.12
CA PHE A 523 13.73 17.05 22.09
C PHE A 523 13.16 17.58 23.39
N GLY A 524 13.09 16.73 24.41
CA GLY A 524 12.87 17.24 25.76
C GLY A 524 13.98 18.22 26.13
N SER A 525 13.63 19.29 26.85
CA SER A 525 14.57 20.30 27.36
C SER A 525 15.71 19.76 28.25
N GLU A 526 15.67 18.47 28.59
CA GLU A 526 16.68 17.74 29.38
C GLU A 526 17.50 16.72 28.57
N LEU A 527 17.33 16.62 27.24
CA LEU A 527 18.07 15.64 26.44
C LEU A 527 19.55 16.03 26.33
N VAL A 528 20.34 15.59 27.30
CA VAL A 528 21.80 15.68 27.32
C VAL A 528 22.37 14.30 26.99
N LEU A 529 23.03 14.18 25.84
CA LEU A 529 23.73 12.95 25.47
C LEU A 529 25.14 12.97 26.07
N GLU A 530 25.48 11.93 26.85
CA GLU A 530 26.85 11.76 27.35
C GLU A 530 27.81 11.46 26.19
N ASN A 531 28.73 12.38 25.91
CA ASN A 531 29.88 12.11 25.04
C ASN A 531 30.91 11.28 25.82
N LYS A 532 30.98 9.97 25.54
CA LYS A 532 31.83 9.01 26.26
C LYS A 532 33.26 8.87 25.72
N GLU A 533 33.57 9.53 24.60
CA GLU A 533 34.87 9.41 23.94
C GLU A 533 35.81 10.54 24.36
N ASN A 534 37.04 10.18 24.73
CA ASN A 534 38.12 11.13 24.98
C ASN A 534 39.46 10.48 24.55
N PRO A 535 40.17 11.01 23.53
CA PRO A 535 39.81 12.18 22.72
C PRO A 535 38.57 11.94 21.85
N LEU A 536 37.89 13.02 21.47
CA LEU A 536 36.73 12.97 20.57
C LEU A 536 37.24 12.83 19.13
N SER A 537 37.12 11.62 18.57
CA SER A 537 37.48 11.36 17.17
C SER A 537 36.35 11.81 16.26
N VAL A 538 36.63 12.67 15.29
CA VAL A 538 35.64 13.18 14.33
C VAL A 538 36.20 13.01 12.93
N SER A 539 35.44 12.39 12.02
CA SER A 539 35.87 12.35 10.63
C SER A 539 35.56 13.67 9.92
N VAL A 540 36.42 14.08 8.98
CA VAL A 540 36.17 15.26 8.12
C VAL A 540 34.82 15.13 7.38
N ASN A 541 34.47 13.91 6.97
CA ASN A 541 33.21 13.62 6.29
C ASN A 541 32.00 13.79 7.23
N ASP A 542 32.09 13.38 8.49
CA ASP A 542 31.02 13.58 9.47
C ASP A 542 30.82 15.06 9.76
N LEU A 543 31.91 15.82 9.88
CA LEU A 543 31.85 17.26 10.09
C LEU A 543 31.15 17.95 8.92
N ILE A 544 31.54 17.63 7.67
CA ILE A 544 30.88 18.17 6.47
C ILE A 544 29.42 17.73 6.40
N SER A 545 29.13 16.47 6.70
CA SER A 545 27.77 15.91 6.64
C SER A 545 26.84 16.57 7.66
N PHE A 546 27.33 16.77 8.88
CA PHE A 546 26.62 17.50 9.93
C PHE A 546 26.32 18.93 9.48
N PHE A 547 27.32 19.73 9.12
CA PHE A 547 27.09 21.13 8.74
C PHE A 547 26.26 21.27 7.45
N SER A 548 26.30 20.28 6.56
CA SER A 548 25.47 20.27 5.36
C SER A 548 24.00 19.98 5.65
N HIS A 549 23.69 19.22 6.70
CA HIS A 549 22.33 18.91 7.13
C HIS A 549 22.29 18.38 8.59
N PRO A 550 22.32 19.26 9.61
CA PRO A 550 22.55 18.86 11.00
C PRO A 550 21.54 17.85 11.53
N LEU A 551 20.25 18.07 11.23
CA LEU A 551 19.19 17.22 11.74
C LEU A 551 19.17 15.82 11.10
N ARG A 552 19.37 15.74 9.78
CA ARG A 552 19.54 14.47 9.07
C ARG A 552 20.73 13.68 9.61
N PHE A 553 21.86 14.35 9.83
CA PHE A 553 23.03 13.72 10.44
C PHE A 553 22.70 13.18 11.84
N PHE A 554 22.07 13.99 12.69
CA PHE A 554 21.71 13.58 14.04
C PHE A 554 20.73 12.40 14.06
N CYS A 555 19.64 12.49 13.30
CA CYS A 555 18.67 11.41 13.17
C CYS A 555 19.33 10.11 12.70
N ARG A 556 20.12 10.14 11.63
CA ARG A 556 20.71 8.93 11.04
C ARG A 556 21.88 8.38 11.87
N ASN A 557 22.82 9.22 12.26
CA ASN A 557 24.09 8.78 12.87
C ASN A 557 23.99 8.61 14.40
N LYS A 558 23.09 9.34 15.08
CA LYS A 558 22.95 9.25 16.56
C LYS A 558 21.69 8.50 16.99
N LEU A 559 20.55 8.77 16.34
CA LEU A 559 19.28 8.15 16.72
C LEU A 559 18.92 6.90 15.88
N ASN A 560 19.66 6.63 14.80
CA ASN A 560 19.35 5.60 13.80
C ASN A 560 17.92 5.72 13.22
N ILE A 561 17.42 6.95 13.13
CA ILE A 561 16.15 7.31 12.50
C ILE A 561 16.45 7.65 11.03
N ASN A 562 15.90 6.84 10.13
CA ASN A 562 15.95 7.06 8.69
C ASN A 562 14.55 7.40 8.18
N ASN A 563 14.47 8.29 7.20
CA ASN A 563 13.23 8.52 6.49
C ASN A 563 12.83 7.25 5.74
N PHE A 564 11.68 6.66 6.08
CA PHE A 564 11.16 5.50 5.37
C PHE A 564 10.78 5.84 3.93
N GLU A 565 10.44 7.11 3.62
CA GLU A 565 10.18 7.56 2.25
C GLU A 565 11.47 7.73 1.42
N ASP A 566 12.66 7.65 2.03
CA ASP A 566 13.93 7.62 1.26
C ASP A 566 14.14 6.27 0.54
N THR A 567 13.29 5.25 0.77
CA THR A 567 13.27 4.07 -0.10
C THR A 567 12.68 4.47 -1.44
N GLN A 568 13.56 4.89 -2.34
CA GLN A 568 13.20 5.12 -3.73
C GLN A 568 12.65 3.82 -4.32
N GLU A 569 11.50 3.92 -4.98
CA GLU A 569 10.99 2.86 -5.84
C GLU A 569 11.41 3.14 -7.28
N PRO A 570 11.74 2.12 -8.09
CA PRO A 570 12.03 2.33 -9.49
C PRO A 570 10.78 2.84 -10.20
N GLU A 571 10.95 3.72 -11.17
CA GLU A 571 9.82 4.25 -11.95
C GLU A 571 9.49 3.32 -13.13
N ASP A 572 8.22 3.08 -13.44
CA ASP A 572 7.84 2.29 -14.62
C ASP A 572 8.00 3.04 -15.96
N ARG A 573 8.09 4.37 -15.90
CA ARG A 573 8.13 5.23 -17.07
C ARG A 573 9.54 5.76 -17.28
N GLU A 574 9.96 5.74 -18.52
CA GLU A 574 11.24 6.30 -18.93
C GLU A 574 11.24 7.82 -18.92
N LEU A 575 12.45 8.39 -18.87
CA LEU A 575 12.68 9.83 -18.86
C LEU A 575 12.40 10.42 -20.24
N PHE A 576 11.40 11.29 -20.34
CA PHE A 576 11.18 12.15 -21.51
C PHE A 576 11.94 13.49 -21.40
N THR A 577 12.22 13.91 -20.17
CA THR A 577 12.99 15.11 -19.82
C THR A 577 13.83 14.81 -18.59
N VAL A 578 15.02 15.40 -18.48
CA VAL A 578 15.82 15.23 -17.27
C VAL A 578 15.15 15.98 -16.10
N GLU A 579 14.53 15.26 -15.16
CA GLU A 579 13.92 15.85 -13.94
C GLU A 579 14.97 16.24 -12.88
N SER A 580 14.57 16.94 -11.81
CA SER A 580 15.47 17.60 -10.84
C SER A 580 16.56 16.70 -10.25
N LEU A 581 16.23 15.47 -9.83
CA LEU A 581 17.19 14.48 -9.31
C LEU A 581 18.13 13.97 -10.41
N ASN A 582 17.58 13.61 -11.58
CA ASN A 582 18.38 13.16 -12.72
C ASN A 582 19.32 14.26 -13.26
N LYS A 583 18.93 15.54 -13.14
CA LYS A 583 19.79 16.69 -13.46
C LYS A 583 20.99 16.76 -12.53
N TYR A 584 20.80 16.45 -11.25
CA TYR A 584 21.90 16.41 -10.29
C TYR A 584 22.89 15.31 -10.64
N SER A 585 22.43 14.08 -10.87
CA SER A 585 23.30 12.95 -11.23
C SER A 585 24.05 13.19 -12.54
N LEU A 586 23.40 13.78 -13.55
CA LEU A 586 24.07 14.18 -14.80
C LEU A 586 25.15 15.23 -14.54
N LYS A 587 24.86 16.26 -13.73
CA LYS A 587 25.82 17.32 -13.41
C LYS A 587 27.02 16.82 -12.61
N GLU A 588 26.78 15.91 -11.67
CA GLU A 588 27.84 15.23 -10.93
C GLU A 588 28.73 14.43 -11.89
N PHE A 589 28.14 13.61 -12.76
CA PHE A 589 28.86 12.86 -13.78
C PHE A 589 29.70 13.76 -14.72
N LEU A 590 29.13 14.88 -15.18
CA LEU A 590 29.83 15.84 -16.03
C LEU A 590 30.99 16.54 -15.29
N THR A 591 30.82 16.80 -13.99
CA THR A 591 31.87 17.38 -13.15
C THR A 591 33.02 16.39 -12.95
N GLU A 592 32.71 15.13 -12.64
CA GLU A 592 33.73 14.06 -12.56
C GLU A 592 34.46 13.90 -13.89
N SER A 593 33.72 13.87 -15.01
CA SER A 593 34.28 13.77 -16.37
C SER A 593 35.21 14.94 -16.72
N PHE A 594 34.94 16.14 -16.19
CA PHE A 594 35.81 17.30 -16.38
C PHE A 594 37.17 17.12 -15.70
N PHE A 595 37.19 16.57 -14.49
CA PHE A 595 38.43 16.32 -13.74
C PHE A 595 39.27 15.19 -14.35
N GLU A 596 38.63 14.19 -14.95
CA GLU A 596 39.30 13.08 -15.65
C GLU A 596 39.71 13.42 -17.09
N ASP A 597 39.54 14.69 -17.50
CA ASP A 597 39.90 15.23 -18.82
C ASP A 597 39.35 14.43 -20.02
N LEU A 598 38.10 13.96 -19.91
CA LEU A 598 37.48 13.16 -20.96
C LEU A 598 37.02 14.01 -22.17
N ASP A 599 37.11 13.42 -23.36
CA ASP A 599 36.60 14.00 -24.60
C ASP A 599 35.07 14.07 -24.63
N GLU A 600 34.52 15.14 -25.23
CA GLU A 600 33.07 15.37 -25.32
C GLU A 600 32.30 14.20 -25.94
N SER A 601 32.88 13.53 -26.95
CA SER A 601 32.27 12.33 -27.56
C SER A 601 32.18 11.18 -26.58
N LYS A 602 33.25 10.90 -25.82
CA LYS A 602 33.26 9.83 -24.81
C LYS A 602 32.28 10.12 -23.68
N ILE A 603 32.19 11.38 -23.23
CA ILE A 603 31.22 11.80 -22.21
C ILE A 603 29.79 11.54 -22.71
N LEU A 604 29.48 11.89 -23.96
CA LEU A 604 28.17 11.65 -24.57
C LEU A 604 27.86 10.15 -24.65
N ASP A 605 28.81 9.35 -25.12
CA ASP A 605 28.65 7.90 -25.27
C ASP A 605 28.38 7.23 -23.93
N VAL A 606 29.18 7.55 -22.90
CA VAL A 606 28.97 7.04 -21.53
C VAL A 606 27.64 7.53 -20.96
N SER A 607 27.28 8.80 -21.16
CA SER A 607 26.01 9.35 -20.65
C SER A 607 24.79 8.64 -21.24
N ARG A 608 24.85 8.28 -22.54
CA ARG A 608 23.80 7.49 -23.19
C ARG A 608 23.81 6.05 -22.69
N ALA A 609 24.98 5.40 -22.70
CA ALA A 609 25.16 4.01 -22.30
C ALA A 609 24.85 3.72 -20.82
N SER A 610 24.82 4.76 -19.98
CA SER A 610 24.45 4.68 -18.56
C SER A 610 23.00 5.06 -18.27
N GLY A 611 22.25 5.51 -19.29
CA GLY A 611 20.87 5.98 -19.17
C GLY A 611 20.75 7.37 -18.52
N LEU A 612 21.84 8.15 -18.43
CA LEU A 612 21.83 9.49 -17.81
C LEU A 612 20.93 10.49 -18.55
N LEU A 613 20.70 10.25 -19.84
CA LEU A 613 19.96 11.10 -20.76
C LEU A 613 18.70 10.40 -21.29
N PRO A 614 17.59 11.13 -21.54
CA PRO A 614 16.48 10.66 -22.35
C PRO A 614 16.92 10.14 -23.71
N GLU A 615 16.21 9.16 -24.27
CA GLU A 615 16.44 8.74 -25.64
C GLU A 615 16.06 9.83 -26.66
N GLY A 616 16.77 9.87 -27.79
CA GLY A 616 16.50 10.78 -28.89
C GLY A 616 16.98 12.22 -28.70
N PHE A 617 16.33 13.17 -29.38
CA PHE A 617 16.80 14.55 -29.50
C PHE A 617 16.70 15.36 -28.21
N ALA A 618 15.72 15.04 -27.34
CA ALA A 618 15.56 15.72 -26.06
C ALA A 618 16.79 15.53 -25.15
N GLY A 619 17.31 14.30 -25.07
CA GLY A 619 18.54 14.01 -24.33
C GLY A 619 19.77 14.72 -24.90
N GLN A 620 19.84 14.88 -26.23
CA GLN A 620 20.91 15.66 -26.86
C GLN A 620 20.84 17.14 -26.47
N LEU A 621 19.64 17.75 -26.46
CA LEU A 621 19.47 19.15 -26.05
C LEU A 621 19.88 19.37 -24.58
N ASP A 622 19.49 18.47 -23.69
CA ASP A 622 19.86 18.53 -22.27
C ASP A 622 21.38 18.36 -22.07
N PHE A 623 21.99 17.43 -22.81
CA PHE A 623 23.44 17.26 -22.83
C PHE A 623 24.15 18.53 -23.34
N ASP A 624 23.76 19.03 -24.52
CA ASP A 624 24.37 20.21 -25.14
C ASP A 624 24.27 21.45 -24.24
N SER A 625 23.14 21.60 -23.52
CA SER A 625 22.92 22.69 -22.57
C SER A 625 23.89 22.62 -21.39
N ASN A 626 24.04 21.46 -20.74
CA ASN A 626 24.99 21.31 -19.64
C ASN A 626 26.45 21.33 -20.13
N MET A 627 26.72 20.83 -21.33
CA MET A 627 28.05 20.86 -21.93
C MET A 627 28.51 22.27 -22.29
N LYS A 628 27.58 23.20 -22.58
CA LYS A 628 27.91 24.64 -22.69
C LYS A 628 28.48 25.20 -21.38
N LEU A 629 27.94 24.78 -20.22
CA LEU A 629 28.48 25.17 -18.91
C LEU A 629 29.89 24.61 -18.72
N ILE A 630 30.10 23.33 -19.02
CA ILE A 630 31.43 22.71 -18.98
C ILE A 630 32.42 23.43 -19.91
N LYS A 631 32.00 23.83 -21.11
CA LYS A 631 32.84 24.61 -22.04
C LYS A 631 33.24 25.97 -21.48
N LYS A 632 32.41 26.62 -20.66
CA LYS A 632 32.78 27.87 -19.95
C LYS A 632 33.90 27.63 -18.93
N LEU A 633 34.05 26.42 -18.38
CA LEU A 633 35.17 26.04 -17.49
C LEU A 633 36.51 25.83 -18.22
N LYS A 634 36.59 26.05 -19.54
CA LYS A 634 37.85 25.97 -20.28
C LYS A 634 38.94 26.90 -19.71
N THR A 635 38.55 28.07 -19.19
CA THR A 635 39.45 28.99 -18.49
C THR A 635 40.08 28.37 -17.25
N VAL A 636 39.35 27.49 -16.55
CA VAL A 636 39.87 26.74 -15.41
C VAL A 636 40.96 25.76 -15.86
N LYS A 637 40.73 24.99 -16.95
CA LYS A 637 41.76 24.11 -17.53
C LYS A 637 43.02 24.85 -18.01
N GLN A 638 42.89 26.12 -18.38
CA GLN A 638 44.03 26.95 -18.78
C GLN A 638 44.87 27.42 -17.59
N ASN A 639 44.24 27.56 -16.43
CA ASN A 639 44.86 28.11 -15.22
C ASN A 639 45.33 27.03 -14.24
N PHE A 640 44.83 25.80 -14.35
CA PHE A 640 45.13 24.69 -13.45
C PHE A 640 45.49 23.42 -14.23
N ASP A 641 46.56 22.74 -13.80
CA ASP A 641 46.93 21.43 -14.33
C ASP A 641 46.11 20.33 -13.65
N LEU A 642 45.04 19.88 -14.30
CA LEU A 642 44.16 18.83 -13.74
C LEU A 642 44.88 17.49 -13.51
N THR A 643 46.03 17.25 -14.17
CA THR A 643 46.79 16.00 -14.00
C THR A 643 47.54 15.95 -12.66
N SER A 644 47.73 17.10 -11.98
CA SER A 644 48.33 17.16 -10.65
C SER A 644 47.35 16.84 -9.52
N LYS A 645 46.10 16.47 -9.85
CA LYS A 645 45.03 16.13 -8.91
C LYS A 645 45.48 15.02 -7.96
N LYS A 646 45.46 15.33 -6.67
CA LYS A 646 45.72 14.38 -5.59
C LYS A 646 44.68 14.48 -4.49
N VAL A 647 44.60 13.41 -3.71
CA VAL A 647 43.88 13.36 -2.44
C VAL A 647 44.91 13.58 -1.33
N VAL A 648 44.62 14.49 -0.40
CA VAL A 648 45.48 14.77 0.76
C VAL A 648 44.86 14.11 1.98
N GLU A 649 45.58 13.17 2.58
CA GLU A 649 45.23 12.60 3.89
C GLU A 649 45.60 13.59 4.99
N VAL A 650 44.69 13.77 5.94
CA VAL A 650 44.83 14.74 7.02
C VAL A 650 44.51 14.06 8.34
N GLU A 651 45.43 14.21 9.30
CA GLU A 651 45.27 13.83 10.69
C GLU A 651 45.67 15.06 11.53
N ILE A 652 44.70 15.61 12.25
CA ILE A 652 44.83 16.84 13.04
C ILE A 652 44.55 16.52 14.49
N ASP A 653 45.55 16.76 15.33
CA ASP A 653 45.40 16.76 16.78
C ASP A 653 45.15 18.18 17.28
N LEU A 654 43.94 18.40 17.82
CA LEU A 654 43.48 19.66 18.37
C LEU A 654 42.72 19.39 19.68
N GLU A 655 43.46 19.03 20.73
CA GLU A 655 42.90 18.65 22.04
C GLU A 655 41.67 19.49 22.46
N PRO A 656 40.53 18.84 22.80
CA PRO A 656 40.33 17.39 23.00
C PRO A 656 39.95 16.60 21.72
N TYR A 657 40.03 17.18 20.53
CA TYR A 657 39.57 16.59 19.28
C TYR A 657 40.71 15.97 18.47
N ILE A 658 40.44 14.80 17.89
CA ILE A 658 41.25 14.24 16.80
C ILE A 658 40.38 14.25 15.55
N LEU A 659 40.87 14.90 14.49
CA LEU A 659 40.17 14.98 13.21
C LEU A 659 40.95 14.21 12.14
N ASP A 660 40.31 13.22 11.54
CA ASP A 660 40.89 12.39 10.48
C ASP A 660 40.03 12.40 9.21
N GLY A 661 40.69 12.25 8.05
CA GLY A 661 39.99 12.10 6.79
C GLY A 661 40.83 12.51 5.60
N THR A 662 40.15 12.73 4.48
CA THR A 662 40.80 13.11 3.23
C THR A 662 40.16 14.34 2.60
N VAL A 663 41.00 15.12 1.93
CA VAL A 663 40.59 16.29 1.14
C VAL A 663 40.87 16.00 -0.32
N ASP A 664 39.80 16.00 -1.12
CA ASP A 664 39.83 15.73 -2.56
C ASP A 664 40.15 16.98 -3.41
N ASN A 665 40.45 16.74 -4.69
CA ASN A 665 40.63 17.75 -5.73
C ASN A 665 41.68 18.82 -5.38
N VAL A 666 42.80 18.39 -4.80
CA VAL A 666 43.96 19.26 -4.53
C VAL A 666 44.88 19.23 -5.75
N LEU A 667 45.11 20.39 -6.34
CA LEU A 667 45.94 20.63 -7.52
C LEU A 667 47.11 21.52 -7.11
N ASP A 668 48.32 20.99 -7.11
CA ASP A 668 49.54 21.70 -6.70
C ASP A 668 49.44 22.38 -5.32
N ASP A 669 49.13 23.68 -5.27
CA ASP A 669 48.96 24.54 -4.08
C ASP A 669 47.52 25.05 -3.88
N THR A 670 46.55 24.49 -4.62
CA THR A 670 45.17 24.96 -4.65
C THR A 670 44.17 23.80 -4.63
N ARG A 671 43.18 23.86 -3.74
CA ARG A 671 42.00 22.97 -3.79
C ARG A 671 40.95 23.55 -4.73
N LEU A 672 40.46 22.75 -5.67
CA LEU A 672 39.46 23.16 -6.65
C LEU A 672 38.13 22.43 -6.43
N ASP A 673 37.03 23.17 -6.27
CA ASP A 673 35.67 22.64 -6.27
C ASP A 673 34.86 23.28 -7.41
N ILE A 674 34.00 22.49 -8.06
CA ILE A 674 33.20 22.92 -9.21
C ILE A 674 31.75 22.53 -8.98
N ARG A 675 30.84 23.48 -9.18
CA ARG A 675 29.39 23.26 -9.08
C ARG A 675 28.68 23.76 -10.32
N LEU A 676 28.00 22.86 -11.03
CA LEU A 676 27.19 23.20 -12.21
C LEU A 676 25.81 23.77 -11.81
N GLY A 677 25.79 24.78 -10.95
CA GLY A 677 24.57 25.43 -10.49
C GLY A 677 24.83 26.54 -9.49
N LYS A 678 23.75 27.11 -8.96
CA LYS A 678 23.80 28.21 -7.99
C LYS A 678 24.51 27.82 -6.71
N LEU A 679 25.25 28.77 -6.15
CA LEU A 679 25.86 28.65 -4.83
C LEU A 679 24.80 28.49 -3.75
N LYS A 680 24.95 27.45 -2.91
CA LYS A 680 24.10 27.19 -1.74
C LYS A 680 24.95 27.24 -0.46
N GLY A 681 24.30 27.46 0.69
CA GLY A 681 24.97 27.52 1.99
C GLY A 681 25.80 26.26 2.26
N LYS A 682 25.25 25.07 2.00
CA LYS A 682 25.99 23.81 2.17
C LYS A 682 27.29 23.72 1.35
N ASN A 683 27.35 24.36 0.17
CA ASN A 683 28.55 24.37 -0.65
C ASN A 683 29.64 25.24 -0.03
N LEU A 684 29.26 26.38 0.56
CA LEU A 684 30.16 27.26 1.30
C LEU A 684 30.71 26.56 2.55
N LEU A 685 29.87 25.86 3.31
CA LEU A 685 30.32 25.09 4.48
C LEU A 685 31.32 24.00 4.09
N ARG A 686 31.03 23.22 3.03
CA ARG A 686 31.97 22.22 2.53
C ARG A 686 33.28 22.84 2.07
N LEU A 687 33.24 23.97 1.36
CA LEU A 687 34.45 24.68 0.94
C LEU A 687 35.25 25.17 2.16
N TRP A 688 34.59 25.78 3.13
CA TRP A 688 35.18 26.34 4.34
C TRP A 688 35.83 25.28 5.22
N ILE A 689 35.13 24.19 5.51
CA ILE A 689 35.66 23.07 6.31
C ILE A 689 36.90 22.50 5.63
N ASN A 690 36.82 22.15 4.34
CA ASN A 690 37.98 21.61 3.62
C ASN A 690 39.14 22.61 3.56
N HIS A 691 38.87 23.91 3.43
CA HIS A 691 39.90 24.94 3.43
C HIS A 691 40.64 24.99 4.78
N LEU A 692 39.91 24.97 5.89
CA LEU A 692 40.50 24.99 7.23
C LEU A 692 41.28 23.72 7.54
N VAL A 693 40.72 22.55 7.21
CA VAL A 693 41.37 21.24 7.39
C VAL A 693 42.67 21.17 6.61
N LEU A 694 42.63 21.54 5.32
CA LEU A 694 43.80 21.52 4.46
C LEU A 694 44.89 22.47 5.00
N ASN A 695 44.52 23.67 5.45
CA ASN A 695 45.46 24.70 5.88
C ASN A 695 45.96 24.57 7.33
N PHE A 696 45.58 23.53 8.09
CA PHE A 696 45.99 23.39 9.49
C PHE A 696 47.53 23.42 9.68
N ASN A 697 48.25 22.70 8.82
CA ASN A 697 49.72 22.61 8.81
C ASN A 697 50.31 22.97 7.43
N SER A 698 49.53 23.60 6.56
CA SER A 698 49.96 23.86 5.18
C SER A 698 49.36 25.16 4.65
N LYS A 699 49.75 25.58 3.44
CA LYS A 699 49.30 26.83 2.82
C LYS A 699 48.77 26.58 1.41
N PHE A 700 47.48 26.32 1.33
CA PHE A 700 46.75 26.07 0.10
C PHE A 700 45.64 27.11 -0.09
N LYS A 701 45.47 27.55 -1.33
CA LYS A 701 44.27 28.30 -1.72
C LYS A 701 43.11 27.33 -1.88
N SER A 702 41.88 27.80 -1.73
CA SER A 702 40.70 27.02 -2.12
C SER A 702 39.83 27.84 -3.05
N GLN A 703 39.48 27.28 -4.20
CA GLN A 703 38.68 27.94 -5.21
C GLN A 703 37.41 27.13 -5.50
N LEU A 704 36.28 27.82 -5.51
CA LEU A 704 34.99 27.26 -5.87
C LEU A 704 34.46 27.98 -7.10
N PHE A 705 34.27 27.25 -8.19
CA PHE A 705 33.61 27.74 -9.41
C PHE A 705 32.13 27.33 -9.39
N TYR A 706 31.25 28.29 -9.66
CA TYR A 706 29.80 28.06 -9.71
C TYR A 706 29.14 28.89 -10.81
N PHE A 707 27.87 28.63 -11.08
CA PHE A 707 27.10 29.38 -12.09
C PHE A 707 26.00 30.20 -11.43
N ASP A 708 25.83 31.44 -11.87
CA ASP A 708 24.81 32.34 -11.37
C ASP A 708 23.41 32.03 -11.97
N SER A 709 22.45 32.94 -11.80
CA SER A 709 21.09 32.74 -12.36
C SER A 709 21.01 32.92 -13.88
N ASN A 710 22.05 33.47 -14.51
CA ASN A 710 22.15 33.70 -15.94
C ASN A 710 23.12 32.71 -16.62
N ASP A 711 23.47 31.62 -15.93
CA ASP A 711 24.46 30.64 -16.37
C ASP A 711 25.85 31.24 -16.66
N GLU A 712 26.18 32.36 -16.01
CA GLU A 712 27.52 32.95 -16.07
C GLU A 712 28.44 32.36 -15.01
N LEU A 713 29.69 32.12 -15.41
CA LEU A 713 30.70 31.52 -14.55
C LEU A 713 31.18 32.56 -13.53
N ASP A 714 31.02 32.23 -12.26
CA ASP A 714 31.54 33.00 -11.14
C ASP A 714 32.45 32.12 -10.29
N HIS A 715 33.26 32.74 -9.44
CA HIS A 715 34.21 32.02 -8.62
C HIS A 715 34.44 32.70 -7.27
N LEU A 716 34.77 31.88 -6.29
CA LEU A 716 35.09 32.30 -4.93
C LEU A 716 36.45 31.74 -4.55
N ILE A 717 37.32 32.60 -4.01
CA ILE A 717 38.69 32.26 -3.63
C ILE A 717 38.84 32.46 -2.12
N LEU A 718 39.38 31.45 -1.44
CA LEU A 718 39.85 31.53 -0.06
C LEU A 718 41.37 31.43 -0.06
N ILE A 719 42.03 32.44 0.51
CA ILE A 719 43.49 32.54 0.59
C ILE A 719 43.92 32.08 1.99
N PRO A 720 45.02 31.31 2.11
CA PRO A 720 45.60 31.01 3.42
C PRO A 720 45.96 32.32 4.15
N ASP A 721 45.88 32.32 5.49
CA ASP A 721 46.24 33.43 6.38
C ASP A 721 45.15 34.49 6.68
N ILE A 722 43.94 34.41 6.11
CA ILE A 722 42.83 35.35 6.47
C ILE A 722 42.29 35.04 7.89
N ILE A 723 42.21 33.76 8.25
CA ILE A 723 41.84 33.29 9.60
C ILE A 723 42.83 32.20 10.02
N ASP A 724 43.18 32.17 11.31
CA ASP A 724 43.94 31.06 11.88
C ASP A 724 43.12 29.76 11.79
N PRO A 725 43.57 28.76 11.01
CA PRO A 725 42.82 27.52 10.80
C PRO A 725 42.55 26.77 12.10
N LYS A 726 43.41 26.92 13.11
CA LYS A 726 43.21 26.31 14.44
C LYS A 726 42.00 26.91 15.15
N ILE A 727 41.84 28.23 15.08
CA ILE A 727 40.70 28.93 15.68
C ILE A 727 39.41 28.56 14.94
N GLY A 728 39.45 28.58 13.61
CA GLY A 728 38.30 28.21 12.77
C GLY A 728 37.82 26.78 12.99
N LEU A 729 38.73 25.81 12.98
CA LEU A 729 38.38 24.40 13.23
C LEU A 729 37.87 24.19 14.66
N ARG A 730 38.50 24.83 15.64
CA ARG A 730 38.05 24.73 17.03
C ARG A 730 36.61 25.21 17.20
N LEU A 731 36.24 26.35 16.60
CA LEU A 731 34.87 26.85 16.64
C LEU A 731 33.87 25.84 16.05
N LEU A 732 34.19 25.22 14.91
CA LEU A 732 33.32 24.24 14.27
C LEU A 732 33.21 22.94 15.07
N LEU A 733 34.32 22.46 15.65
CA LEU A 733 34.36 21.25 16.47
C LEU A 733 33.64 21.45 17.82
N ASP A 734 33.84 22.61 18.46
CA ASP A 734 33.11 22.99 19.67
C ASP A 734 31.60 23.06 19.38
N PHE A 735 31.20 23.66 18.25
CA PHE A 735 29.79 23.69 17.83
C PHE A 735 29.24 22.29 17.57
N TYR A 736 29.95 21.45 16.82
CA TYR A 736 29.58 20.07 16.54
C TYR A 736 29.40 19.26 17.84
N SER A 737 30.33 19.41 18.79
CA SER A 737 30.27 18.76 20.09
C SER A 737 29.07 19.22 20.91
N LYS A 738 28.78 20.53 20.96
CA LYS A 738 27.60 21.08 21.64
C LYS A 738 26.32 20.61 20.99
N ALA A 739 26.24 20.58 19.66
CA ALA A 739 25.07 20.08 18.94
C ALA A 739 24.78 18.61 19.18
N ASN A 740 25.83 17.80 19.38
CA ASN A 740 25.65 16.40 19.76
C ASN A 740 25.22 16.24 21.23
N ALA A 741 25.64 17.14 22.12
CA ALA A 741 25.28 17.10 23.54
C ALA A 741 23.87 17.67 23.81
N GLU A 742 23.54 18.80 23.19
CA GLU A 742 22.34 19.62 23.37
C GLU A 742 21.69 19.95 22.01
N PRO A 743 21.11 18.95 21.32
CA PRO A 743 20.61 19.11 19.96
C PRO A 743 19.50 20.16 19.82
N ALA A 744 18.68 20.36 20.86
CA ALA A 744 17.58 21.34 20.86
C ALA A 744 18.06 22.79 20.62
N SER A 745 19.26 23.14 21.07
CA SER A 745 19.78 24.51 21.05
C SER A 745 20.72 24.80 19.87
N TYR A 746 21.25 23.76 19.22
CA TYR A 746 22.33 23.88 18.24
C TYR A 746 22.04 23.21 16.89
N ILE A 747 20.83 22.67 16.70
CA ILE A 747 20.37 22.21 15.38
C ILE A 747 19.75 23.38 14.62
N PHE A 748 20.17 23.56 13.37
CA PHE A 748 19.70 24.64 12.53
C PHE A 748 19.54 24.18 11.06
N PRO A 749 18.57 24.76 10.32
CA PRO A 749 18.46 24.61 8.88
C PRO A 749 19.56 25.43 8.15
N PRO A 750 20.49 24.81 7.41
CA PRO A 750 21.66 25.49 6.83
C PRO A 750 21.31 26.61 5.83
N GLU A 751 20.32 26.44 4.96
CA GLU A 751 20.01 27.43 3.93
C GLU A 751 19.27 28.64 4.53
N THR A 752 18.36 28.39 5.46
CA THR A 752 17.59 29.41 6.19
C THR A 752 18.50 30.20 7.14
N SER A 753 19.40 29.53 7.87
CA SER A 753 20.41 30.19 8.71
C SER A 753 21.40 31.03 7.90
N PHE A 754 21.80 30.56 6.71
CA PHE A 754 22.66 31.33 5.80
C PHE A 754 21.96 32.61 5.34
N ALA A 755 20.71 32.52 4.88
CA ALA A 755 19.93 33.68 4.45
C ALA A 755 19.73 34.71 5.58
N PHE A 756 19.50 34.22 6.81
CA PHE A 756 19.44 35.07 8.00
C PHE A 756 20.77 35.81 8.23
N ALA A 757 21.87 35.07 8.31
CA ALA A 757 23.18 35.63 8.63
C ALA A 757 23.69 36.59 7.56
N GLU A 758 23.51 36.27 6.27
CA GLU A 758 23.92 37.13 5.16
C GLU A 758 23.16 38.47 5.16
N SER A 759 21.84 38.44 5.36
CA SER A 759 21.02 39.66 5.43
C SER A 759 21.37 40.49 6.66
N LEU A 760 21.64 39.85 7.80
CA LEU A 760 22.05 40.54 9.02
C LEU A 760 23.42 41.21 8.87
N TYR A 761 24.39 40.52 8.27
CA TYR A 761 25.75 41.02 8.05
C TYR A 761 25.77 42.23 7.10
N LYS A 762 24.94 42.22 6.04
CA LYS A 762 24.87 43.33 5.08
C LYS A 762 24.06 44.54 5.56
N ASN A 763 22.92 44.30 6.22
CA ASN A 763 21.93 45.35 6.51
C ASN A 763 21.89 45.78 7.98
N ASN A 764 22.57 45.07 8.89
CA ASN A 764 22.52 45.28 10.35
C ASN A 764 21.08 45.36 10.93
N SER A 765 20.11 44.69 10.30
CA SER A 765 18.69 44.69 10.69
C SER A 765 18.18 43.27 10.94
N VAL A 766 17.84 42.97 12.19
CA VAL A 766 17.32 41.66 12.61
C VAL A 766 15.95 41.38 11.97
N ASP A 767 15.08 42.38 11.86
CA ASP A 767 13.75 42.19 11.28
C ASP A 767 13.81 41.88 9.78
N GLN A 768 14.77 42.47 9.07
CA GLN A 768 15.00 42.17 7.66
C GLN A 768 15.63 40.78 7.49
N ALA A 769 16.56 40.40 8.37
CA ALA A 769 17.14 39.06 8.40
C ALA A 769 16.09 37.97 8.64
N LYS A 770 15.17 38.17 9.59
CA LYS A 770 14.04 37.25 9.83
C LYS A 770 13.16 37.09 8.60
N LYS A 771 12.84 38.18 7.89
CA LYS A 771 12.04 38.12 6.66
C LYS A 771 12.72 37.32 5.55
N GLU A 772 14.02 37.48 5.36
CA GLU A 772 14.76 36.71 4.35
C GLU A 772 14.87 35.22 4.74
N ALA A 773 15.07 34.91 6.02
CA ALA A 773 15.03 33.54 6.53
C ALA A 773 13.65 32.90 6.27
N LEU A 774 12.55 33.60 6.58
CA LEU A 774 11.19 33.11 6.32
C LEU A 774 10.91 32.86 4.85
N LYS A 775 11.39 33.73 3.95
CA LYS A 775 11.27 33.50 2.49
C LYS A 775 12.04 32.26 2.04
N LYS A 776 13.18 31.98 2.65
CA LYS A 776 13.99 30.80 2.32
C LYS A 776 13.37 29.52 2.87
N TRP A 777 12.82 29.58 4.08
CA TRP A 777 12.10 28.49 4.73
C TRP A 777 10.82 28.11 3.98
N ASN A 778 9.99 29.11 3.62
CA ASN A 778 8.74 28.93 2.88
C ASN A 778 8.85 29.49 1.45
N THR A 779 9.29 28.65 0.52
CA THR A 779 9.35 29.06 -0.89
C THR A 779 8.01 28.75 -1.57
N TRP A 780 7.41 29.73 -2.26
CA TRP A 780 6.13 29.54 -2.98
C TRP A 780 6.24 28.59 -4.19
N SER A 781 7.44 28.43 -4.74
CA SER A 781 7.70 27.60 -5.91
C SER A 781 8.85 26.62 -5.67
N GLY A 782 8.57 25.33 -5.82
CA GLY A 782 9.57 24.26 -5.69
C GLY A 782 9.74 23.77 -4.25
N PHE A 783 10.66 22.82 -4.09
CA PHE A 783 10.98 22.20 -2.80
C PHE A 783 11.75 23.18 -1.91
N SER A 784 11.18 23.50 -0.75
CA SER A 784 11.78 24.38 0.26
C SER A 784 12.46 23.58 1.37
N GLU A 785 13.22 24.26 2.23
CA GLU A 785 13.91 23.58 3.35
C GLU A 785 12.95 23.08 4.43
N LYS A 786 11.73 23.64 4.50
CA LYS A 786 10.63 23.17 5.35
C LYS A 786 10.05 21.83 4.91
N ASP A 787 10.07 21.55 3.59
CA ASP A 787 9.49 20.33 3.02
C ASP A 787 10.40 19.10 3.24
N ASP A 788 11.60 19.27 3.79
CA ASP A 788 12.49 18.18 4.15
C ASP A 788 11.96 17.38 5.34
N TYR A 789 11.95 16.05 5.20
CA TYR A 789 11.44 15.12 6.22
C TYR A 789 12.10 15.31 7.59
N TYR A 790 13.42 15.46 7.65
CA TYR A 790 14.11 15.56 8.93
C TYR A 790 13.76 16.88 9.60
N ASN A 791 13.71 17.96 8.83
CA ASN A 791 13.33 19.28 9.31
C ASN A 791 11.88 19.33 9.85
N SER A 792 10.94 18.61 9.23
CA SER A 792 9.54 18.58 9.68
C SER A 792 9.32 17.83 11.01
N LEU A 793 10.24 16.96 11.44
CA LEU A 793 10.17 16.29 12.74
C LEU A 793 10.29 17.25 13.94
N ILE A 794 10.90 18.41 13.73
CA ILE A 794 11.23 19.37 14.80
C ILE A 794 10.61 20.74 14.53
N PHE A 795 10.75 21.23 13.30
CA PHE A 795 10.36 22.58 12.93
C PHE A 795 8.95 22.56 12.31
N GLU A 796 7.95 22.14 13.08
CA GLU A 796 6.55 22.18 12.64
C GLU A 796 6.03 23.62 12.45
N SER A 797 6.50 24.56 13.28
CA SER A 797 6.20 25.99 13.19
C SER A 797 7.42 26.82 12.80
N GLU A 798 7.19 28.07 12.37
CA GLU A 798 8.22 29.03 12.00
C GLU A 798 8.83 29.77 13.21
N ASP A 799 8.35 29.47 14.42
CA ASP A 799 8.69 30.22 15.63
C ASP A 799 10.18 30.10 15.98
N PHE A 800 10.83 29.00 15.59
CA PHE A 800 12.27 28.79 15.82
C PHE A 800 13.14 29.89 15.20
N ILE A 801 12.70 30.55 14.12
CA ILE A 801 13.44 31.64 13.47
C ILE A 801 13.55 32.86 14.42
N THR A 802 12.62 32.97 15.38
CA THR A 802 12.58 34.07 16.35
C THR A 802 13.38 33.79 17.62
N THR A 803 13.79 32.54 17.87
CA THR A 803 14.52 32.16 19.08
C THR A 803 15.92 32.76 19.11
N SER A 804 16.49 32.94 20.30
CA SER A 804 17.87 33.37 20.48
C SER A 804 18.86 32.35 19.92
N ASP A 805 18.53 31.07 20.05
CA ASP A 805 19.45 29.97 19.80
C ASP A 805 19.71 29.81 18.31
N PHE A 806 18.65 29.89 17.48
CA PHE A 806 18.78 29.93 16.02
C PHE A 806 19.59 31.14 15.55
N GLN A 807 19.31 32.32 16.10
CA GLN A 807 20.00 33.55 15.69
C GLN A 807 21.48 33.56 16.08
N ASN A 808 21.81 33.03 17.26
CA ASN A 808 23.18 32.91 17.75
C ASN A 808 23.96 31.86 16.94
N SER A 809 23.37 30.68 16.73
CA SER A 809 23.97 29.62 15.90
C SER A 809 24.25 30.09 14.47
N SER A 810 23.30 30.83 13.87
CA SER A 810 23.47 31.41 12.55
C SER A 810 24.65 32.40 12.49
N LYS A 811 24.84 33.23 13.52
CA LYS A 811 25.97 34.17 13.58
C LYS A 811 27.30 33.44 13.79
N GLU A 812 27.35 32.52 14.74
CA GLU A 812 28.56 31.78 15.13
C GLU A 812 29.17 31.03 13.94
N ILE A 813 28.31 30.44 13.10
CA ILE A 813 28.75 29.66 11.93
C ILE A 813 29.08 30.54 10.74
N TRP A 814 28.19 31.47 10.38
CA TRP A 814 28.28 32.15 9.08
C TRP A 814 29.10 33.44 9.10
N PHE A 815 29.22 34.16 10.22
CA PHE A 815 29.96 35.43 10.26
C PHE A 815 31.46 35.27 9.95
N PRO A 816 32.17 34.25 10.48
CA PRO A 816 33.55 34.01 10.09
C PRO A 816 33.71 33.78 8.59
N ILE A 817 32.78 33.02 8.00
CA ILE A 817 32.79 32.69 6.56
C ILE A 817 32.52 33.95 5.72
N LEU A 818 31.49 34.72 6.06
CA LEU A 818 31.11 35.94 5.34
C LEU A 818 32.20 37.01 5.38
N LYS A 819 32.85 37.17 6.53
CA LYS A 819 33.98 38.09 6.70
C LYS A 819 35.15 37.73 5.77
N VAL A 820 35.53 36.46 5.72
CA VAL A 820 36.61 35.99 4.83
C VAL A 820 36.25 36.21 3.37
N ILE A 821 35.00 35.93 2.99
CA ILE A 821 34.52 36.12 1.61
C ILE A 821 34.53 37.60 1.22
N GLU A 822 34.21 38.51 2.14
CA GLU A 822 34.27 39.95 1.91
C GLU A 822 35.72 40.46 1.81
N GLU A 823 36.61 40.00 2.69
CA GLU A 823 38.04 40.36 2.66
C GLU A 823 38.79 39.79 1.44
N ALA A 824 38.27 38.72 0.83
CA ALA A 824 38.82 38.10 -0.37
C ALA A 824 38.31 38.71 -1.69
N LYS A 825 37.29 39.59 -1.64
CA LYS A 825 36.77 40.36 -2.79
C LYS A 825 37.49 41.70 -2.92
#